data_AF-A0A1S9DVZ9-F1
#
_entry.id   AF-A0A1S9DVZ9-F1
#
_cell.length_a   1.000
_cell.length_b   1.000
_cell.length_c   1.000
_cell.angle_alpha   90.00
_cell.angle_beta   90.00
_cell.angle_gamma   90.00
#
_symmetry.space_group_name_H-M   'P 1'
#
loop_
_entity.id
_entity.type
_entity.pdbx_description
1 polymer ?
#
loop_
_entity_poly.entity_id
_entity_poly.type
_entity_poly.pdbx_seq_one_letter_code
_entity_poly.pdbx_strand_id
1 'polypeptide(L)'
;MSTAALVNAKSVLIATISAPIIYMLGMAIYNVYFHPLNRFPGPVSHAISRIPYFYRAVRGTLPFDMLKLHERYGDIVRIAPDELAFSHPDAWKDIFGHKNGEPEMAKAAWFYRPLDDPLHIVNEDTDEHRRLRRQMAHGFSEKSMRAQEPIIRKYVDLLLEKLHQNCKNGSLVISDWYNFTTFDIIGDLAFGEPFGCLDGCNYDQWIKGIFEGAYLGSFMQALSFVPWLKSTLLLLVPKSMQEAHQRHKELTKAKMLRRAAITEKRPDLIEGLLRNKDELKLGLDKLIANAEILIIGGSETTASLLSGITYLLLQNPNAYETLKNEVRSKFNHQGEINLISVNKLSYMLACLDEALRMYPPIANGLPRVCPKEGCWVLGEYIPGKTVLSIHQWALYRREKHFKDPNTYHPERFLSSPEFLDDRRDAFQPFHTGPRNCLGRNLAYSEMRLILALVIFNFDMKIAAESKDWIRQRNYVMWDKGPLKNRDLPIASFKGPAQDAKLASLEFNSRLVYTNVYPLHIDQDNMKLFCLAGPFIWSLASASLSPSPSTTGSSISTPSGNVQITKNEQCACRKLTQSFGRSVILPGQKNYTQQIVDDYWDIRAVLSPACVFVPDTADAVASALQILSACNAQFAVRGGGHMNYPGSNNIDDGVLVALSGLDSYQVHNDTIDVGPGLTWYDVYKALAPYRRAAIGGRLKTIGVPGLALIGGFHYFNNKYGYAMDNVVSYDVVLGNGTQVVASNVSHPDLFWALKGGANNYGIVTKFTLNTFDLPQITTSIQVFNETYFPSFFEAMCHSASVDEKDPIAAGMIATVAYNATTKVASASLLGVQEGVSNPPSQFANFTKIPATRRINNVTTLSQWAETLDSPKQMFRVMFSHKTMKPDPGMLYSIYKAWKAAVDDISDVEGLYPTFVLNEITPSSLRVAQTNGVGNVWGLEPEPLMIWQFSTGWANAQDDLRVEAWARQLTEHLHSINREKGLASEFIYMGDAGEWQDPYAGFPYENVQRMRDIRAAYDPKGIFSTLNWGGFKLGL
;
A
#
# COMPACT_ATOMS: atom_id res chain seq x y z
N MET A 1 -35.32 -73.34 9.76
CA MET A 1 -35.39 -72.11 8.94
C MET A 1 -35.62 -72.52 7.49
N SER A 2 -36.73 -72.05 6.89
CA SER A 2 -37.15 -72.42 5.53
C SER A 2 -36.21 -71.84 4.46
N THR A 3 -35.98 -72.59 3.38
CA THR A 3 -35.21 -72.19 2.19
C THR A 3 -35.68 -70.86 1.60
N ALA A 4 -36.95 -70.48 1.78
CA ALA A 4 -37.49 -69.19 1.36
C ALA A 4 -36.89 -67.98 2.13
N ALA A 5 -36.57 -68.13 3.41
CA ALA A 5 -35.97 -67.06 4.22
C ALA A 5 -34.50 -66.78 3.84
N LEU A 6 -33.77 -67.83 3.46
CA LEU A 6 -32.38 -67.74 2.98
C LEU A 6 -32.29 -67.09 1.58
N VAL A 7 -33.26 -67.35 0.71
CA VAL A 7 -33.36 -66.68 -0.61
C VAL A 7 -33.67 -65.20 -0.45
N ASN A 8 -34.59 -64.84 0.45
CA ASN A 8 -34.93 -63.43 0.71
C ASN A 8 -33.78 -62.65 1.35
N ALA A 9 -33.05 -63.25 2.29
CA ALA A 9 -31.86 -62.64 2.89
C ALA A 9 -30.73 -62.44 1.88
N LYS A 10 -30.51 -63.39 0.95
CA LYS A 10 -29.55 -63.24 -0.15
C LYS A 10 -29.97 -62.14 -1.12
N SER A 11 -31.23 -62.07 -1.51
CA SER A 11 -31.74 -61.01 -2.40
C SER A 11 -31.63 -59.62 -1.76
N VAL A 12 -31.95 -59.49 -0.47
CA VAL A 12 -31.78 -58.23 0.28
C VAL A 12 -30.30 -57.86 0.41
N LEU A 13 -29.41 -58.82 0.70
CA LEU A 13 -27.97 -58.58 0.78
C LEU A 13 -27.40 -58.17 -0.59
N ILE A 14 -27.78 -58.86 -1.67
CA ILE A 14 -27.40 -58.51 -3.04
C ILE A 14 -27.91 -57.11 -3.40
N ALA A 15 -29.16 -56.77 -3.10
CA ALA A 15 -29.71 -55.43 -3.34
C ALA A 15 -29.00 -54.34 -2.53
N THR A 16 -28.67 -54.62 -1.26
CA THR A 16 -27.97 -53.69 -0.35
C THR A 16 -26.54 -53.41 -0.82
N ILE A 17 -25.85 -54.39 -1.41
CA ILE A 17 -24.50 -54.22 -1.96
C ILE A 17 -24.52 -53.64 -3.38
N SER A 18 -25.46 -54.08 -4.23
CA SER A 18 -25.53 -53.67 -5.63
C SER A 18 -26.07 -52.26 -5.83
N ALA A 19 -27.02 -51.79 -5.01
CA ALA A 19 -27.60 -50.45 -5.18
C ALA A 19 -26.56 -49.32 -5.03
N PRO A 20 -25.66 -49.31 -4.02
CA PRO A 20 -24.57 -48.34 -3.95
C PRO A 20 -23.59 -48.43 -5.12
N ILE A 21 -23.27 -49.64 -5.59
CA ILE A 21 -22.37 -49.83 -6.74
C ILE A 21 -23.00 -49.27 -8.02
N ILE A 22 -24.28 -49.56 -8.28
CA ILE A 22 -25.03 -49.02 -9.42
C ILE A 22 -25.12 -47.50 -9.32
N TYR A 23 -25.41 -46.95 -8.13
CA TYR A 23 -25.43 -45.50 -7.91
C TYR A 23 -24.06 -44.86 -8.18
N MET A 24 -22.97 -45.44 -7.68
CA MET A 24 -21.61 -44.95 -7.91
C MET A 24 -21.22 -45.02 -9.39
N LEU A 25 -21.58 -46.10 -10.10
CA LEU A 25 -21.37 -46.23 -11.54
C LEU A 25 -22.21 -45.21 -12.32
N GLY A 26 -23.47 -45.01 -11.95
CA GLY A 26 -24.36 -44.00 -12.54
C GLY A 26 -23.83 -42.59 -12.33
N MET A 27 -23.36 -42.26 -11.13
CA MET A 27 -22.71 -40.99 -10.81
C MET A 27 -21.40 -40.80 -11.57
N ALA A 28 -20.58 -41.86 -11.74
CA ALA A 28 -19.36 -41.80 -12.54
C ALA A 28 -19.66 -41.47 -14.01
N ILE A 29 -20.65 -42.15 -14.60
CA ILE A 29 -21.11 -41.90 -15.97
C ILE A 29 -21.65 -40.47 -16.08
N TYR A 30 -22.51 -40.05 -15.16
CA TYR A 30 -23.03 -38.68 -15.11
C TYR A 30 -21.90 -37.66 -15.03
N ASN A 31 -20.97 -37.83 -14.10
CA ASN A 31 -19.91 -36.87 -13.86
C ASN A 31 -18.97 -36.69 -15.05
N VAL A 32 -18.68 -37.78 -15.78
CA VAL A 32 -17.80 -37.77 -16.95
C VAL A 32 -18.51 -37.18 -18.17
N TYR A 33 -19.72 -37.65 -18.48
CA TYR A 33 -20.36 -37.35 -19.77
C TYR A 33 -21.43 -36.27 -19.72
N PHE A 34 -22.12 -36.10 -18.59
CA PHE A 34 -23.33 -35.25 -18.49
C PHE A 34 -23.20 -34.07 -17.52
N HIS A 35 -22.16 -34.06 -16.66
CA HIS A 35 -21.93 -32.96 -15.74
C HIS A 35 -21.69 -31.64 -16.50
N PRO A 36 -22.15 -30.48 -15.98
CA PRO A 36 -21.91 -29.18 -16.61
C PRO A 36 -20.43 -28.81 -16.86
N LEU A 37 -19.51 -29.54 -16.22
CA LEU A 37 -18.06 -29.36 -16.35
C LEU A 37 -17.40 -30.40 -17.28
N ASN A 38 -18.17 -31.24 -17.99
CA ASN A 38 -17.64 -32.28 -18.88
C ASN A 38 -16.72 -31.73 -19.99
N ARG A 39 -16.92 -30.47 -20.39
CA ARG A 39 -16.13 -29.79 -21.43
C ARG A 39 -14.74 -29.36 -20.97
N PHE A 40 -14.51 -29.23 -19.66
CA PHE A 40 -13.22 -28.78 -19.14
C PHE A 40 -12.24 -29.97 -19.06
N PRO A 41 -10.99 -29.80 -19.52
CA PRO A 41 -10.03 -30.89 -19.59
C PRO A 41 -9.55 -31.29 -18.19
N GLY A 42 -9.18 -32.55 -18.02
CA GLY A 42 -8.63 -33.08 -16.78
C GLY A 42 -8.61 -34.61 -16.76
N PRO A 43 -7.95 -35.25 -15.79
CA PRO A 43 -7.95 -36.70 -15.70
C PRO A 43 -9.36 -37.24 -15.43
N VAL A 44 -9.77 -38.28 -16.17
CA VAL A 44 -11.10 -38.93 -16.01
C VAL A 44 -11.34 -39.36 -14.55
N SER A 45 -10.31 -39.80 -13.83
CA SER A 45 -10.42 -40.15 -12.41
C SER A 45 -10.89 -39.00 -11.51
N HIS A 46 -10.55 -37.75 -11.85
CA HIS A 46 -10.96 -36.55 -11.10
C HIS A 46 -12.36 -36.11 -11.48
N ALA A 47 -12.75 -36.32 -12.75
CA ALA A 47 -14.13 -36.13 -13.17
C ALA A 47 -15.05 -37.14 -12.46
N ILE A 48 -14.65 -38.41 -12.35
CA ILE A 48 -15.44 -39.46 -11.67
C ILE A 48 -15.65 -39.14 -10.18
N SER A 49 -14.59 -38.78 -9.47
CA SER A 49 -14.61 -38.64 -8.01
C SER A 49 -13.55 -37.65 -7.50
N ARG A 50 -13.81 -37.09 -6.31
CA ARG A 50 -12.90 -36.19 -5.58
C ARG A 50 -11.78 -36.94 -4.82
N ILE A 51 -11.83 -38.29 -4.79
CA ILE A 51 -10.83 -39.13 -4.12
C ILE A 51 -9.38 -38.82 -4.57
N PRO A 52 -9.04 -38.68 -5.87
CA PRO A 52 -7.67 -38.38 -6.29
C PRO A 52 -7.15 -37.02 -5.80
N TYR A 53 -8.04 -36.03 -5.64
CA TYR A 53 -7.70 -34.73 -5.07
C TYR A 53 -7.33 -34.89 -3.60
N PHE A 54 -8.21 -35.53 -2.81
CA PHE A 54 -7.97 -35.74 -1.38
C PHE A 54 -6.79 -36.65 -1.09
N TYR A 55 -6.59 -37.69 -1.90
CA TYR A 55 -5.42 -38.55 -1.79
C TYR A 55 -4.12 -37.74 -1.83
N ARG A 56 -4.01 -36.77 -2.75
CA ARG A 56 -2.83 -35.90 -2.86
C ARG A 56 -2.77 -34.85 -1.76
N ALA A 57 -3.90 -34.28 -1.37
CA ALA A 57 -3.98 -33.33 -0.27
C ALA A 57 -3.51 -33.97 1.05
N VAL A 58 -3.98 -35.18 1.36
CA VAL A 58 -3.62 -35.94 2.58
C VAL A 58 -2.21 -36.53 2.50
N ARG A 59 -1.63 -36.73 1.32
CA ARG A 59 -0.19 -37.06 1.17
C ARG A 59 0.71 -35.83 1.19
N GLY A 60 0.13 -34.63 1.14
CA GLY A 60 0.85 -33.36 1.09
C GLY A 60 1.60 -33.11 -0.23
N THR A 61 1.13 -33.69 -1.35
CA THR A 61 1.76 -33.55 -2.67
C THR A 61 0.98 -32.65 -3.63
N LEU A 62 -0.17 -32.14 -3.19
CA LEU A 62 -1.14 -31.44 -4.03
C LEU A 62 -0.54 -30.29 -4.87
N PRO A 63 0.29 -29.35 -4.35
CA PRO A 63 0.86 -28.29 -5.17
C PRO A 63 1.70 -28.81 -6.34
N PHE A 64 2.49 -29.85 -6.11
CA PHE A 64 3.41 -30.43 -7.09
C PHE A 64 2.67 -31.19 -8.19
N ASP A 65 1.61 -31.90 -7.81
CA ASP A 65 0.74 -32.58 -8.76
C ASP A 65 -0.04 -31.59 -9.63
N MET A 66 -0.43 -30.43 -9.09
CA MET A 66 -1.16 -29.41 -9.85
C MET A 66 -0.32 -28.80 -10.96
N LEU A 67 0.99 -28.61 -10.76
CA LEU A 67 1.90 -28.19 -11.83
C LEU A 67 1.86 -29.17 -13.01
N LYS A 68 2.01 -30.47 -12.73
CA LYS A 68 1.97 -31.53 -13.76
C LYS A 68 0.63 -31.58 -14.50
N LEU A 69 -0.47 -31.33 -13.79
CA LEU A 69 -1.80 -31.28 -14.40
C LEU A 69 -1.95 -30.06 -15.32
N HIS A 70 -1.48 -28.89 -14.90
CA HIS A 70 -1.51 -27.68 -15.74
C HIS A 70 -0.57 -27.77 -16.95
N GLU A 71 0.60 -28.38 -16.81
CA GLU A 71 1.51 -28.66 -17.93
C GLU A 71 0.86 -29.57 -18.99
N ARG A 72 0.02 -30.52 -18.56
CA ARG A 72 -0.64 -31.49 -19.46
C ARG A 72 -1.94 -30.98 -20.07
N TYR A 73 -2.78 -30.32 -19.29
CA TYR A 73 -4.17 -30.00 -19.66
C TYR A 73 -4.40 -28.50 -19.92
N GLY A 74 -3.42 -27.64 -19.64
CA GLY A 74 -3.49 -26.19 -19.88
C GLY A 74 -3.92 -25.38 -18.67
N ASP A 75 -4.46 -24.19 -18.92
CA ASP A 75 -4.64 -23.16 -17.89
C ASP A 75 -5.89 -23.36 -17.01
N ILE A 76 -6.88 -24.14 -17.48
CA ILE A 76 -8.09 -24.50 -16.72
C ILE A 76 -8.18 -26.03 -16.68
N VAL A 77 -8.18 -26.61 -15.48
CA VAL A 77 -8.17 -28.07 -15.31
C VAL A 77 -9.26 -28.50 -14.33
N ARG A 78 -10.06 -29.49 -14.71
CA ARG A 78 -11.04 -30.13 -13.83
C ARG A 78 -10.35 -31.11 -12.88
N ILE A 79 -10.31 -30.73 -11.59
CA ILE A 79 -9.57 -31.44 -10.54
C ILE A 79 -10.47 -32.16 -9.52
N ALA A 80 -11.78 -31.97 -9.62
CA ALA A 80 -12.81 -32.78 -8.97
C ALA A 80 -14.10 -32.74 -9.85
N PRO A 81 -15.15 -33.50 -9.51
CA PRO A 81 -16.40 -33.47 -10.29
C PRO A 81 -16.93 -32.05 -10.48
N ASP A 82 -16.85 -31.22 -9.44
CA ASP A 82 -17.40 -29.87 -9.33
C ASP A 82 -16.33 -28.80 -9.01
N GLU A 83 -15.04 -29.06 -9.31
CA GLU A 83 -13.95 -28.10 -9.05
C GLU A 83 -12.99 -27.92 -10.25
N LEU A 84 -12.65 -26.66 -10.51
CA LEU A 84 -11.70 -26.22 -11.53
C LEU A 84 -10.49 -25.53 -10.87
N ALA A 85 -9.28 -25.96 -11.27
CA ALA A 85 -8.03 -25.30 -10.96
C ALA A 85 -7.63 -24.38 -12.11
N PHE A 86 -7.10 -23.21 -11.77
CA PHE A 86 -6.67 -22.17 -12.70
C PHE A 86 -5.18 -21.87 -12.54
N SER A 87 -4.48 -21.75 -13.65
CA SER A 87 -3.05 -21.40 -13.72
C SER A 87 -2.83 -20.40 -14.85
N HIS A 88 -3.35 -19.18 -14.64
CA HIS A 88 -3.16 -18.03 -15.53
C HIS A 88 -3.17 -16.73 -14.70
N PRO A 89 -2.36 -15.71 -15.03
CA PRO A 89 -2.30 -14.45 -14.28
C PRO A 89 -3.66 -13.75 -14.14
N ASP A 90 -4.42 -13.68 -15.23
CA ASP A 90 -5.70 -12.96 -15.28
C ASP A 90 -6.79 -13.59 -14.39
N ALA A 91 -6.65 -14.87 -14.03
CA ALA A 91 -7.58 -15.56 -13.14
C ALA A 91 -7.62 -14.92 -11.73
N TRP A 92 -6.54 -14.26 -11.29
CA TRP A 92 -6.53 -13.54 -10.02
C TRP A 92 -7.60 -12.45 -9.99
N LYS A 93 -7.71 -11.68 -11.08
CA LYS A 93 -8.72 -10.63 -11.21
C LYS A 93 -10.13 -11.22 -11.27
N ASP A 94 -10.32 -12.31 -12.02
CA ASP A 94 -11.63 -12.91 -12.24
C ASP A 94 -12.17 -13.69 -11.04
N ILE A 95 -11.32 -14.27 -10.20
CA ILE A 95 -11.74 -15.09 -9.06
C ILE A 95 -11.68 -14.29 -7.74
N PHE A 96 -10.63 -13.50 -7.54
CA PHE A 96 -10.37 -12.82 -6.27
C PHE A 96 -10.55 -11.30 -6.35
N GLY A 97 -10.50 -10.70 -7.54
CA GLY A 97 -10.56 -9.25 -7.74
C GLY A 97 -11.89 -8.61 -7.37
N HIS A 98 -11.88 -7.28 -7.26
CA HIS A 98 -13.10 -6.50 -7.11
C HIS A 98 -13.88 -6.49 -8.43
N LYS A 99 -15.14 -6.90 -8.40
CA LYS A 99 -16.05 -6.86 -9.54
C LYS A 99 -17.12 -5.80 -9.33
N ASN A 100 -17.35 -4.97 -10.35
CA ASN A 100 -18.38 -3.92 -10.29
C ASN A 100 -19.77 -4.55 -10.43
N GLY A 101 -20.61 -4.43 -9.40
CA GLY A 101 -22.01 -4.89 -9.46
C GLY A 101 -22.21 -6.40 -9.28
N GLU A 102 -21.14 -7.20 -9.24
CA GLU A 102 -21.21 -8.63 -8.89
C GLU A 102 -20.80 -8.84 -7.44
N PRO A 103 -21.47 -9.73 -6.69
CA PRO A 103 -21.06 -10.07 -5.34
C PRO A 103 -19.69 -10.77 -5.35
N GLU A 104 -18.94 -10.61 -4.25
CA GLU A 104 -17.72 -11.37 -4.02
C GLU A 104 -18.02 -12.88 -4.07
N MET A 105 -17.17 -13.66 -4.74
CA MET A 105 -17.27 -15.12 -4.70
C MET A 105 -17.05 -15.63 -3.28
N ALA A 106 -18.00 -16.43 -2.78
CA ALA A 106 -17.94 -16.93 -1.42
C ALA A 106 -16.78 -17.91 -1.22
N LYS A 107 -16.28 -18.02 0.01
CA LYS A 107 -15.31 -19.03 0.42
C LYS A 107 -15.96 -20.42 0.49
N ALA A 108 -15.28 -21.46 0.03
CA ALA A 108 -15.83 -22.82 0.05
C ALA A 108 -15.89 -23.37 1.49
N ALA A 109 -17.10 -23.62 2.00
CA ALA A 109 -17.32 -24.00 3.40
C ALA A 109 -16.54 -25.26 3.82
N TRP A 110 -16.46 -26.28 2.96
CA TRP A 110 -15.71 -27.52 3.24
C TRP A 110 -14.22 -27.29 3.53
N PHE A 111 -13.65 -26.20 3.00
CA PHE A 111 -12.23 -25.86 3.17
C PHE A 111 -12.01 -24.96 4.39
N TYR A 112 -12.84 -23.93 4.57
CA TYR A 112 -12.67 -22.89 5.60
C TYR A 112 -13.44 -23.15 6.90
N ARG A 113 -14.42 -24.05 6.88
CA ARG A 113 -15.22 -24.48 8.04
C ARG A 113 -15.26 -26.02 8.09
N PRO A 114 -14.11 -26.71 8.11
CA PRO A 114 -14.06 -28.17 8.18
C PRO A 114 -14.49 -28.70 9.56
N LEU A 115 -14.57 -27.84 10.57
CA LEU A 115 -15.04 -28.10 11.92
C LEU A 115 -16.05 -27.01 12.33
N ASP A 116 -16.90 -27.30 13.31
CA ASP A 116 -17.83 -26.35 13.91
C ASP A 116 -17.13 -25.46 14.96
N ASP A 117 -16.10 -24.73 14.53
CA ASP A 117 -15.40 -23.75 15.36
C ASP A 117 -16.01 -22.34 15.20
N PRO A 118 -15.84 -21.45 16.21
CA PRO A 118 -16.32 -20.08 16.13
C PRO A 118 -15.79 -19.34 14.89
N LEU A 119 -16.66 -18.57 14.24
CA LEU A 119 -16.30 -17.84 13.03
C LEU A 119 -15.34 -16.68 13.34
N HIS A 120 -14.41 -16.40 12.44
CA HIS A 120 -13.43 -15.31 12.50
C HIS A 120 -13.22 -14.70 11.11
N ILE A 121 -12.43 -13.63 11.00
CA ILE A 121 -12.24 -12.86 9.78
C ILE A 121 -11.95 -13.71 8.53
N VAL A 122 -11.24 -14.84 8.65
CA VAL A 122 -10.89 -15.68 7.49
C VAL A 122 -12.05 -16.54 7.02
N ASN A 123 -12.93 -17.05 7.89
CA ASN A 123 -13.99 -17.97 7.50
C ASN A 123 -15.39 -17.32 7.53
N GLU A 124 -15.48 -16.00 7.75
CA GLU A 124 -16.73 -15.26 7.76
C GLU A 124 -17.33 -14.96 6.38
N ASP A 125 -18.64 -14.69 6.38
CA ASP A 125 -19.35 -14.17 5.20
C ASP A 125 -18.85 -12.77 4.79
N THR A 126 -19.35 -12.26 3.66
CA THR A 126 -18.85 -11.03 3.03
C THR A 126 -19.06 -9.79 3.89
N ASP A 127 -20.22 -9.65 4.51
CA ASP A 127 -20.55 -8.44 5.27
C ASP A 127 -19.86 -8.44 6.63
N GLU A 128 -19.86 -9.57 7.33
CA GLU A 128 -19.17 -9.70 8.61
C GLU A 128 -17.65 -9.59 8.46
N HIS A 129 -17.08 -10.16 7.39
CA HIS A 129 -15.67 -9.93 7.08
C HIS A 129 -15.37 -8.46 6.81
N ARG A 130 -16.19 -7.76 6.01
CA ARG A 130 -15.98 -6.33 5.74
C ARG A 130 -15.98 -5.52 7.03
N ARG A 131 -16.90 -5.85 7.95
CA ARG A 131 -17.02 -5.24 9.27
C ARG A 131 -15.79 -5.50 10.14
N LEU A 132 -15.36 -6.75 10.29
CA LEU A 132 -14.17 -7.13 11.07
C LEU A 132 -12.89 -6.51 10.48
N ARG A 133 -12.73 -6.61 9.16
CA ARG A 133 -11.56 -6.08 8.44
C ARG A 133 -11.40 -4.58 8.64
N ARG A 134 -12.49 -3.81 8.56
CA ARG A 134 -12.46 -2.35 8.80
C ARG A 134 -11.86 -2.01 10.15
N GLN A 135 -12.19 -2.77 11.18
CA GLN A 135 -11.73 -2.52 12.55
C GLN A 135 -10.28 -2.95 12.75
N MET A 136 -9.89 -4.10 12.20
CA MET A 136 -8.54 -4.64 12.34
C MET A 136 -7.52 -3.89 11.45
N ALA A 137 -7.92 -3.39 10.29
CA ALA A 137 -7.02 -2.75 9.31
C ALA A 137 -6.23 -1.57 9.88
N HIS A 138 -6.77 -0.85 10.87
CA HIS A 138 -6.05 0.24 11.55
C HIS A 138 -4.75 -0.25 12.21
N GLY A 139 -4.76 -1.45 12.81
CA GLY A 139 -3.58 -2.07 13.42
C GLY A 139 -2.48 -2.45 12.41
N PHE A 140 -2.84 -2.59 11.12
CA PHE A 140 -1.91 -2.93 10.03
C PHE A 140 -1.54 -1.73 9.14
N SER A 141 -1.94 -0.52 9.52
CA SER A 141 -1.55 0.71 8.83
C SER A 141 -0.08 1.04 9.09
N GLU A 142 0.57 1.77 8.17
CA GLU A 142 1.97 2.17 8.33
C GLU A 142 2.23 2.94 9.63
N LYS A 143 1.31 3.85 9.99
CA LYS A 143 1.35 4.58 11.26
C LYS A 143 1.38 3.65 12.47
N SER A 144 0.54 2.60 12.47
CA SER A 144 0.51 1.62 13.55
C SER A 144 1.77 0.76 13.57
N MET A 145 2.30 0.37 12.41
CA MET A 145 3.55 -0.38 12.33
C MET A 145 4.75 0.40 12.89
N ARG A 146 4.85 1.71 12.61
CA ARG A 146 5.88 2.57 13.24
C ARG A 146 5.72 2.64 14.77
N ALA A 147 4.49 2.64 15.27
CA ALA A 147 4.23 2.59 16.71
C ALA A 147 4.50 1.20 17.33
N GLN A 148 4.40 0.14 16.53
CA GLN A 148 4.68 -1.25 16.91
C GLN A 148 6.18 -1.59 16.87
N GLU A 149 6.98 -0.81 16.14
CA GLU A 149 8.42 -1.05 15.96
C GLU A 149 9.18 -1.35 17.25
N PRO A 150 8.99 -0.63 18.38
CA PRO A 150 9.68 -0.95 19.62
C PRO A 150 9.35 -2.35 20.17
N ILE A 151 8.11 -2.81 19.97
CA ILE A 151 7.66 -4.16 20.35
C ILE A 151 8.36 -5.19 19.48
N ILE A 152 8.34 -4.99 18.16
CA ILE A 152 8.98 -5.89 17.19
C ILE A 152 10.49 -5.97 17.49
N ARG A 153 11.13 -4.81 17.65
CA ARG A 153 12.58 -4.70 17.84
C ARG A 153 13.06 -5.41 19.09
N LYS A 154 12.31 -5.30 20.19
CA LYS A 154 12.58 -6.04 21.44
C LYS A 154 12.82 -7.54 21.19
N TYR A 155 11.98 -8.18 20.39
CA TYR A 155 12.07 -9.61 20.11
C TYR A 155 13.14 -9.95 19.08
N VAL A 156 13.39 -9.07 18.10
CA VAL A 156 14.48 -9.27 17.14
C VAL A 156 15.85 -9.12 17.82
N ASP A 157 16.00 -8.18 18.75
CA ASP A 157 17.23 -8.05 19.53
C ASP A 157 17.45 -9.26 20.44
N LEU A 158 16.38 -9.78 21.06
CA LEU A 158 16.44 -11.01 21.85
C LEU A 158 16.83 -12.23 20.98
N LEU A 159 16.32 -12.31 19.75
CA LEU A 159 16.75 -13.32 18.77
C LEU A 159 18.27 -13.25 18.56
N LEU A 160 18.82 -12.07 18.27
CA LEU A 160 20.25 -11.91 18.02
C LEU A 160 21.09 -12.28 19.24
N GLU A 161 20.65 -11.87 20.43
CA GLU A 161 21.30 -12.23 21.70
C GLU A 161 21.37 -13.75 21.88
N LYS A 162 20.24 -14.44 21.71
CA LYS A 162 20.17 -15.89 21.86
C LYS A 162 20.96 -16.62 20.77
N LEU A 163 20.95 -16.13 19.53
CA LEU A 163 21.78 -16.69 18.46
C LEU A 163 23.27 -16.56 18.80
N HIS A 164 23.74 -15.40 19.27
CA HIS A 164 25.14 -15.21 19.69
C HIS A 164 25.55 -16.11 20.86
N GLN A 165 24.64 -16.39 21.79
CA GLN A 165 24.90 -17.30 22.91
C GLN A 165 25.02 -18.75 22.43
N ASN A 166 24.19 -19.17 21.49
CA ASN A 166 24.07 -20.57 21.08
C ASN A 166 24.94 -20.97 19.88
N CYS A 167 25.39 -20.01 19.04
CA CYS A 167 26.20 -20.31 17.85
C CYS A 167 27.59 -20.89 18.16
N LYS A 168 28.08 -20.72 19.39
CA LYS A 168 29.39 -21.26 19.84
C LYS A 168 29.37 -22.77 20.06
N ASN A 169 28.18 -23.39 20.17
CA ASN A 169 28.02 -24.79 20.60
C ASN A 169 27.72 -25.78 19.45
N GLY A 170 27.83 -25.37 18.18
CA GLY A 170 27.66 -26.26 17.03
C GLY A 170 26.62 -25.75 16.02
N SER A 171 25.96 -26.67 15.30
CA SER A 171 24.96 -26.32 14.28
C SER A 171 23.64 -25.90 14.94
N LEU A 172 23.09 -24.74 14.56
CA LEU A 172 21.78 -24.26 15.01
C LEU A 172 20.68 -24.73 14.05
N VAL A 173 19.43 -24.76 14.52
CA VAL A 173 18.24 -24.96 13.69
C VAL A 173 17.56 -23.60 13.49
N ILE A 174 17.99 -22.84 12.49
CA ILE A 174 17.54 -21.43 12.30
C ILE A 174 16.03 -21.31 12.10
N SER A 175 15.38 -22.32 11.52
CA SER A 175 13.92 -22.34 11.33
C SER A 175 13.16 -22.25 12.66
N ASP A 176 13.68 -22.86 13.73
CA ASP A 176 13.06 -22.79 15.05
C ASP A 176 13.17 -21.39 15.64
N TRP A 177 14.32 -20.74 15.47
CA TRP A 177 14.53 -19.37 15.95
C TRP A 177 13.63 -18.34 15.25
N TYR A 178 13.39 -18.50 13.95
CA TYR A 178 12.41 -17.68 13.23
C TYR A 178 10.99 -17.92 13.75
N ASN A 179 10.61 -19.17 13.98
CA ASN A 179 9.32 -19.48 14.58
C ASN A 179 9.22 -18.84 15.98
N PHE A 180 10.19 -19.04 16.88
CA PHE A 180 10.19 -18.46 18.22
C PHE A 180 10.00 -16.94 18.20
N THR A 181 10.73 -16.26 17.32
CA THR A 181 10.68 -14.79 17.18
C THR A 181 9.30 -14.32 16.73
N THR A 182 8.78 -14.91 15.66
CA THR A 182 7.49 -14.49 15.07
C THR A 182 6.31 -14.85 15.97
N PHE A 183 6.39 -15.96 16.72
CA PHE A 183 5.42 -16.29 17.77
C PHE A 183 5.43 -15.24 18.90
N ASP A 184 6.60 -14.87 19.41
CA ASP A 184 6.67 -13.88 20.50
C ASP A 184 6.22 -12.48 20.04
N ILE A 185 6.56 -12.06 18.81
CA ILE A 185 6.07 -10.81 18.22
C ILE A 185 4.54 -10.82 18.10
N ILE A 186 3.95 -11.85 17.48
CA ILE A 186 2.50 -11.88 17.28
C ILE A 186 1.74 -12.09 18.59
N GLY A 187 2.32 -12.81 19.55
CA GLY A 187 1.79 -12.94 20.90
C GLY A 187 1.64 -11.57 21.55
N ASP A 188 2.69 -10.74 21.48
CA ASP A 188 2.66 -9.41 22.07
C ASP A 188 1.79 -8.40 21.26
N LEU A 189 1.70 -8.58 19.94
CA LEU A 189 0.86 -7.75 19.06
C LEU A 189 -0.63 -8.17 19.01
N ALA A 190 -1.00 -9.38 19.45
CA ALA A 190 -2.39 -9.84 19.50
C ALA A 190 -2.94 -9.91 20.94
N PHE A 191 -2.11 -10.28 21.91
CA PHE A 191 -2.51 -10.49 23.31
C PHE A 191 -1.82 -9.53 24.29
N GLY A 192 -0.89 -8.69 23.85
CA GLY A 192 -0.14 -7.79 24.74
C GLY A 192 0.83 -8.50 25.68
N GLU A 193 1.10 -9.78 25.45
CA GLU A 193 2.13 -10.56 26.14
C GLU A 193 2.70 -11.66 25.21
N PRO A 194 4.02 -11.93 25.23
CA PRO A 194 4.65 -12.96 24.39
C PRO A 194 4.27 -14.39 24.82
N PHE A 195 4.73 -15.38 24.05
CA PHE A 195 4.65 -16.80 24.44
C PHE A 195 5.89 -17.28 25.19
N GLY A 196 6.99 -16.53 25.16
CA GLY A 196 8.24 -16.85 25.85
C GLY A 196 9.10 -17.86 25.11
N CYS A 197 8.91 -18.02 23.79
CA CYS A 197 9.62 -19.00 22.98
C CYS A 197 11.12 -18.71 22.89
N LEU A 198 11.48 -17.43 22.70
CA LEU A 198 12.88 -17.01 22.63
C LEU A 198 13.61 -17.16 23.96
N ASP A 199 12.95 -16.83 25.07
CA ASP A 199 13.54 -16.96 26.41
C ASP A 199 13.74 -18.43 26.80
N GLY A 200 12.73 -19.27 26.57
CA GLY A 200 12.77 -20.70 26.88
C GLY A 200 13.59 -21.53 25.90
N CYS A 201 14.00 -20.96 24.75
CA CYS A 201 14.67 -21.64 23.64
C CYS A 201 13.93 -22.94 23.21
N ASN A 202 12.60 -22.96 23.36
CA ASN A 202 11.76 -24.10 23.06
C ASN A 202 10.36 -23.63 22.63
N TYR A 203 9.64 -24.53 21.95
CA TYR A 203 8.22 -24.36 21.75
C TYR A 203 7.46 -24.75 23.02
N ASP A 204 6.61 -23.83 23.50
CA ASP A 204 5.52 -24.20 24.40
C ASP A 204 4.70 -25.35 23.77
N GLN A 205 4.25 -26.30 24.58
CA GLN A 205 3.39 -27.41 24.13
C GLN A 205 2.16 -26.91 23.36
N TRP A 206 1.68 -25.71 23.72
CA TRP A 206 0.58 -25.04 23.05
C TRP A 206 0.90 -24.72 21.57
N ILE A 207 2.11 -24.26 21.26
CA ILE A 207 2.52 -23.88 19.90
C ILE A 207 2.77 -25.10 19.01
N LYS A 208 3.29 -26.20 19.58
CA LYS A 208 3.48 -27.45 18.82
C LYS A 208 2.17 -27.99 18.24
N GLY A 209 1.06 -27.84 18.98
CA GLY A 209 -0.27 -28.25 18.51
C GLY A 209 -0.77 -27.50 17.27
N ILE A 210 -0.26 -26.29 17.00
CA ILE A 210 -0.63 -25.50 15.81
C ILE A 210 -0.12 -26.17 14.52
N PHE A 211 1.11 -26.70 14.54
CA PHE A 211 1.73 -27.37 13.39
C PHE A 211 1.07 -28.72 13.08
N GLU A 212 0.78 -29.50 14.12
CA GLU A 212 0.08 -30.80 14.01
C GLU A 212 -1.35 -30.62 13.46
N GLY A 213 -1.97 -29.46 13.72
CA GLY A 213 -3.30 -29.10 13.23
C GLY A 213 -3.43 -28.99 11.71
N ALA A 214 -2.36 -28.68 10.97
CA ALA A 214 -2.42 -28.52 9.51
C ALA A 214 -2.70 -29.84 8.78
N TYR A 215 -2.05 -30.93 9.24
CA TYR A 215 -2.28 -32.28 8.73
C TYR A 215 -3.72 -32.75 9.03
N LEU A 216 -4.15 -32.59 10.29
CA LEU A 216 -5.52 -32.92 10.70
C LEU A 216 -6.55 -32.10 9.91
N GLY A 217 -6.30 -30.81 9.68
CA GLY A 217 -7.14 -29.94 8.87
C GLY A 217 -7.34 -30.46 7.44
N SER A 218 -6.26 -30.87 6.78
CA SER A 218 -6.31 -31.45 5.42
C SER A 218 -7.13 -32.75 5.39
N PHE A 219 -7.05 -33.56 6.45
CA PHE A 219 -7.86 -34.76 6.60
C PHE A 219 -9.35 -34.45 6.86
N MET A 220 -9.65 -33.47 7.73
CA MET A 220 -11.03 -33.05 8.04
C MET A 220 -11.73 -32.39 6.85
N GLN A 221 -10.99 -31.69 5.99
CA GLN A 221 -11.50 -31.19 4.71
C GLN A 221 -11.96 -32.33 3.80
N ALA A 222 -11.19 -33.41 3.70
CA ALA A 222 -11.56 -34.59 2.92
C ALA A 222 -12.83 -35.28 3.47
N LEU A 223 -12.90 -35.43 4.80
CA LEU A 223 -14.05 -36.03 5.47
C LEU A 223 -15.35 -35.21 5.36
N SER A 224 -15.26 -33.92 5.05
CA SER A 224 -16.45 -33.06 4.89
C SER A 224 -17.35 -33.48 3.71
N PHE A 225 -16.87 -34.35 2.82
CA PHE A 225 -17.65 -34.94 1.73
C PHE A 225 -18.24 -36.32 2.07
N VAL A 226 -17.94 -36.86 3.25
CA VAL A 226 -18.49 -38.12 3.77
C VAL A 226 -18.98 -37.91 5.22
N PRO A 227 -20.10 -37.18 5.43
CA PRO A 227 -20.49 -36.68 6.75
C PRO A 227 -20.71 -37.77 7.81
N TRP A 228 -21.26 -38.93 7.43
CA TRP A 228 -21.44 -40.05 8.35
C TRP A 228 -20.11 -40.58 8.88
N LEU A 229 -19.12 -40.75 8.00
CA LEU A 229 -17.78 -41.20 8.36
C LEU A 229 -17.07 -40.15 9.22
N LYS A 230 -17.23 -38.87 8.90
CA LYS A 230 -16.72 -37.75 9.70
C LYS A 230 -17.26 -37.80 11.13
N SER A 231 -18.57 -37.93 11.29
CA SER A 231 -19.21 -38.01 12.63
C SER A 231 -18.75 -39.24 13.40
N THR A 232 -18.62 -40.40 12.74
CA THR A 232 -18.10 -41.62 13.39
C THR A 232 -16.64 -41.49 13.80
N LEU A 233 -15.77 -40.94 12.95
CA LEU A 233 -14.35 -40.77 13.25
C LEU A 233 -14.12 -39.72 14.34
N LEU A 234 -14.93 -38.66 14.38
CA LEU A 234 -14.89 -37.66 15.45
C LEU A 234 -15.20 -38.25 16.83
N LEU A 235 -16.06 -39.28 16.91
CA LEU A 235 -16.33 -40.01 18.16
C LEU A 235 -15.15 -40.88 18.62
N LEU A 236 -14.22 -41.22 17.71
CA LEU A 236 -13.05 -42.04 17.98
C LEU A 236 -11.78 -41.21 18.28
N VAL A 237 -11.88 -39.88 18.28
CA VAL A 237 -10.75 -38.99 18.60
C VAL A 237 -10.25 -39.28 20.03
N PRO A 238 -8.96 -39.60 20.22
CA PRO A 238 -8.42 -39.89 21.54
C PRO A 238 -8.66 -38.76 22.55
N LYS A 239 -8.93 -39.12 23.82
CA LYS A 239 -9.14 -38.13 24.90
C LYS A 239 -7.96 -37.16 25.03
N SER A 240 -6.72 -37.62 24.84
CA SER A 240 -5.52 -36.77 24.89
C SER A 240 -5.57 -35.62 23.88
N MET A 241 -6.10 -35.86 22.68
CA MET A 241 -6.26 -34.81 21.66
C MET A 241 -7.40 -33.84 22.00
N GLN A 242 -8.50 -34.35 22.57
CA GLN A 242 -9.59 -33.50 23.05
C GLN A 242 -9.13 -32.60 24.21
N GLU A 243 -8.38 -33.15 25.15
CA GLU A 243 -7.78 -32.41 26.28
C GLU A 243 -6.75 -31.38 25.80
N ALA A 244 -5.94 -31.70 24.80
CA ALA A 244 -5.00 -30.75 24.20
C ALA A 244 -5.73 -29.59 23.50
N HIS A 245 -6.79 -29.87 22.74
CA HIS A 245 -7.63 -28.84 22.11
C HIS A 245 -8.32 -27.95 23.14
N GLN A 246 -8.85 -28.55 24.20
CA GLN A 246 -9.49 -27.81 25.28
C GLN A 246 -8.48 -26.90 26.00
N ARG A 247 -7.28 -27.41 26.27
CA ARG A 247 -6.19 -26.61 26.86
C ARG A 247 -5.78 -25.45 25.95
N HIS A 248 -5.69 -25.67 24.64
CA HIS A 248 -5.44 -24.61 23.66
C HIS A 248 -6.48 -23.49 23.76
N LYS A 249 -7.77 -23.85 23.78
CA LYS A 249 -8.88 -22.88 23.91
C LYS A 249 -8.83 -22.12 25.24
N GLU A 250 -8.55 -22.80 26.35
CA GLU A 250 -8.45 -22.21 27.68
C GLU A 250 -7.29 -21.22 27.81
N LEU A 251 -6.10 -21.58 27.31
CA LEU A 251 -4.92 -20.70 27.33
C LEU A 251 -5.14 -19.45 26.47
N THR A 252 -5.68 -19.63 25.26
CA THR A 252 -6.01 -18.51 24.35
C THR A 252 -7.02 -17.57 25.01
N LYS A 253 -8.07 -18.13 25.61
CA LYS A 253 -9.07 -17.36 26.37
C LYS A 253 -8.46 -16.62 27.54
N ALA A 254 -7.59 -17.26 28.32
CA ALA A 254 -6.94 -16.64 29.48
C ALA A 254 -6.06 -15.46 29.06
N LYS A 255 -5.26 -15.60 27.99
CA LYS A 255 -4.48 -14.49 27.42
C LYS A 255 -5.36 -13.35 26.94
N MET A 256 -6.44 -13.67 26.21
CA MET A 256 -7.36 -12.65 25.69
C MET A 256 -8.08 -11.90 26.81
N LEU A 257 -8.48 -12.59 27.88
CA LEU A 257 -9.08 -11.96 29.05
C LEU A 257 -8.11 -11.02 29.76
N ARG A 258 -6.83 -11.41 29.92
CA ARG A 258 -5.80 -10.51 30.45
C ARG A 258 -5.63 -9.29 29.55
N ARG A 259 -5.56 -9.49 28.24
CA ARG A 259 -5.47 -8.38 27.28
C ARG A 259 -6.66 -7.43 27.37
N ALA A 260 -7.86 -7.97 27.49
CA ALA A 260 -9.10 -7.20 27.61
C ALA A 260 -9.22 -6.45 28.95
N ALA A 261 -8.48 -6.87 29.99
CA ALA A 261 -8.41 -6.19 31.28
C ALA A 261 -7.46 -4.97 31.27
N ILE A 262 -6.55 -4.88 30.30
CA ILE A 262 -5.66 -3.72 30.12
C ILE A 262 -6.49 -2.56 29.56
N THR A 263 -6.64 -1.48 30.34
CA THR A 263 -7.40 -0.28 29.97
C THR A 263 -6.59 0.74 29.18
N GLU A 264 -5.26 0.69 29.27
CA GLU A 264 -4.36 1.56 28.53
C GLU A 264 -4.35 1.24 27.03
N LYS A 265 -4.22 2.30 26.22
CA LYS A 265 -4.13 2.15 24.76
C LYS A 265 -2.80 1.50 24.39
N ARG A 266 -2.86 0.33 23.76
CA ARG A 266 -1.69 -0.34 23.18
C ARG A 266 -1.73 -0.26 21.65
N PRO A 267 -0.60 0.02 20.98
CA PRO A 267 -0.54 0.00 19.51
C PRO A 267 -0.49 -1.44 19.00
N ASP A 268 -1.55 -2.22 19.18
CA ASP A 268 -1.59 -3.64 18.81
C ASP A 268 -2.72 -3.95 17.82
N LEU A 269 -2.81 -5.20 17.36
CA LEU A 269 -3.68 -5.61 16.26
C LEU A 269 -5.15 -5.82 16.68
N ILE A 270 -5.41 -5.90 17.98
CA ILE A 270 -6.73 -6.22 18.56
C ILE A 270 -7.40 -5.00 19.20
N GLU A 271 -6.65 -3.93 19.47
CA GLU A 271 -7.13 -2.69 20.07
C GLU A 271 -8.41 -2.15 19.41
N GLY A 272 -8.49 -2.17 18.07
CA GLY A 272 -9.68 -1.72 17.34
C GLY A 272 -10.93 -2.57 17.61
N LEU A 273 -10.77 -3.89 17.75
CA LEU A 273 -11.87 -4.81 18.09
C LEU A 273 -12.28 -4.68 19.56
N LEU A 274 -11.33 -4.47 20.47
CA LEU A 274 -11.60 -4.30 21.90
C LEU A 274 -12.37 -3.01 22.20
N ARG A 275 -11.96 -1.89 21.60
CA ARG A 275 -12.60 -0.58 21.84
C ARG A 275 -14.03 -0.53 21.37
N ASN A 276 -14.31 -1.18 20.24
CA ASN A 276 -15.61 -1.11 19.60
C ASN A 276 -16.45 -2.36 19.87
N LYS A 277 -16.05 -3.24 20.81
CA LYS A 277 -16.70 -4.54 21.04
C LYS A 277 -18.20 -4.43 21.31
N ASP A 278 -18.61 -3.40 22.07
CA ASP A 278 -20.00 -3.20 22.48
C ASP A 278 -20.86 -2.67 21.32
N GLU A 279 -20.33 -1.69 20.56
CA GLU A 279 -20.94 -1.20 19.31
C GLU A 279 -21.06 -2.31 18.26
N LEU A 280 -20.06 -3.17 18.19
CA LEU A 280 -19.95 -4.28 17.25
C LEU A 280 -20.70 -5.53 17.72
N LYS A 281 -21.32 -5.52 18.91
CA LYS A 281 -21.96 -6.68 19.55
C LYS A 281 -21.10 -7.94 19.51
N LEU A 282 -19.78 -7.79 19.68
CA LEU A 282 -18.82 -8.90 19.61
C LEU A 282 -18.81 -9.64 20.94
N GLY A 283 -19.34 -10.87 20.94
CA GLY A 283 -19.17 -11.79 22.06
C GLY A 283 -17.69 -12.14 22.29
N LEU A 284 -17.35 -12.55 23.51
CA LEU A 284 -15.98 -12.92 23.89
C LEU A 284 -15.39 -14.01 22.97
N ASP A 285 -16.20 -15.01 22.60
CA ASP A 285 -15.76 -16.10 21.71
C ASP A 285 -15.34 -15.59 20.33
N LYS A 286 -15.97 -14.51 19.86
CA LYS A 286 -15.66 -13.87 18.59
C LYS A 286 -14.33 -13.12 18.63
N LEU A 287 -14.05 -12.46 19.75
CA LEU A 287 -12.77 -11.79 19.99
C LEU A 287 -11.64 -12.82 20.08
N ILE A 288 -11.85 -13.90 20.82
CA ILE A 288 -10.89 -15.01 20.95
C ILE A 288 -10.59 -15.62 19.58
N ALA A 289 -11.60 -15.95 18.77
CA ALA A 289 -11.40 -16.55 17.45
C ALA A 289 -10.64 -15.63 16.48
N ASN A 290 -10.86 -14.30 16.55
CA ASN A 290 -10.11 -13.35 15.74
C ASN A 290 -8.67 -13.13 16.25
N ALA A 291 -8.42 -13.22 17.55
CA ALA A 291 -7.06 -13.18 18.09
C ALA A 291 -6.28 -14.48 17.77
N GLU A 292 -6.94 -15.64 17.85
CA GLU A 292 -6.36 -16.95 17.55
C GLU A 292 -5.90 -17.04 16.09
N ILE A 293 -6.72 -16.59 15.13
CA ILE A 293 -6.31 -16.60 13.72
C ILE A 293 -5.15 -15.64 13.42
N LEU A 294 -4.98 -14.58 14.22
CA LEU A 294 -3.81 -13.70 14.09
C LEU A 294 -2.52 -14.42 14.47
N ILE A 295 -2.53 -15.30 15.48
CA ILE A 295 -1.35 -16.12 15.84
C ILE A 295 -0.93 -16.93 14.61
N ILE A 296 -1.84 -17.76 14.10
CA ILE A 296 -1.55 -18.68 12.98
C ILE A 296 -1.10 -17.89 11.74
N GLY A 297 -1.78 -16.79 11.45
CA GLY A 297 -1.47 -15.96 10.29
C GLY A 297 -0.14 -15.20 10.40
N GLY A 298 0.18 -14.66 11.58
CA GLY A 298 1.30 -13.76 11.80
C GLY A 298 2.62 -14.44 12.20
N SER A 299 2.58 -15.64 12.78
CA SER A 299 3.81 -16.35 13.15
C SER A 299 4.33 -17.24 12.02
N GLU A 300 3.60 -18.31 11.73
CA GLU A 300 4.11 -19.43 10.94
C GLU A 300 4.37 -19.08 9.48
N THR A 301 3.62 -18.13 8.91
CA THR A 301 3.80 -17.72 7.52
C THR A 301 5.09 -16.93 7.30
N THR A 302 5.35 -15.92 8.15
CA THR A 302 6.57 -15.11 8.15
C THR A 302 7.79 -15.98 8.39
N ALA A 303 7.74 -16.86 9.39
CA ALA A 303 8.86 -17.74 9.71
C ALA A 303 9.12 -18.82 8.64
N SER A 304 8.07 -19.28 7.96
CA SER A 304 8.20 -20.16 6.79
C SER A 304 8.94 -19.46 5.65
N LEU A 305 8.61 -18.20 5.34
CA LEU A 305 9.35 -17.48 4.31
C LEU A 305 10.79 -17.24 4.75
N LEU A 306 11.04 -16.78 5.98
CA LEU A 306 12.39 -16.56 6.50
C LEU A 306 13.25 -17.84 6.45
N SER A 307 12.65 -19.00 6.73
CA SER A 307 13.33 -20.30 6.56
C SER A 307 13.61 -20.60 5.08
N GLY A 308 12.63 -20.38 4.21
CA GLY A 308 12.75 -20.59 2.77
C GLY A 308 13.82 -19.71 2.12
N ILE A 309 13.82 -18.41 2.39
CA ILE A 309 14.83 -17.48 1.86
C ILE A 309 16.21 -17.81 2.40
N THR A 310 16.36 -18.13 3.69
CA THR A 310 17.65 -18.53 4.24
C THR A 310 18.17 -19.80 3.56
N TYR A 311 17.32 -20.81 3.33
CA TYR A 311 17.71 -21.98 2.54
C TYR A 311 18.12 -21.61 1.11
N LEU A 312 17.30 -20.82 0.40
CA LEU A 312 17.53 -20.44 -0.99
C LEU A 312 18.83 -19.64 -1.14
N LEU A 313 19.10 -18.69 -0.26
CA LEU A 313 20.35 -17.93 -0.25
C LEU A 313 21.55 -18.84 0.01
N LEU A 314 21.49 -19.73 1.00
CA LEU A 314 22.62 -20.62 1.33
C LEU A 314 22.91 -21.66 0.25
N GLN A 315 21.92 -22.00 -0.57
CA GLN A 315 22.10 -22.85 -1.74
C GLN A 315 22.55 -22.09 -2.98
N ASN A 316 22.47 -20.75 -2.97
CA ASN A 316 22.86 -19.87 -4.06
C ASN A 316 23.90 -18.85 -3.56
N PRO A 317 25.18 -19.23 -3.42
CA PRO A 317 26.22 -18.40 -2.80
C PRO A 317 26.36 -17.02 -3.42
N ASN A 318 26.20 -16.88 -4.74
CA ASN A 318 26.29 -15.58 -5.42
C ASN A 318 25.22 -14.61 -4.93
N ALA A 319 23.98 -15.08 -4.77
CA ALA A 319 22.89 -14.27 -4.25
C ALA A 319 23.09 -13.94 -2.76
N TYR A 320 23.58 -14.90 -1.96
CA TYR A 320 23.91 -14.67 -0.56
C TYR A 320 25.00 -13.61 -0.38
N GLU A 321 26.11 -13.71 -1.13
CA GLU A 321 27.20 -12.74 -1.07
C GLU A 321 26.75 -11.35 -1.54
N THR A 322 25.91 -11.27 -2.58
CA THR A 322 25.36 -10.00 -3.08
C THR A 322 24.47 -9.33 -2.02
N LEU A 323 23.55 -10.09 -1.42
CA LEU A 323 22.70 -9.58 -0.33
C LEU A 323 23.53 -9.17 0.90
N LYS A 324 24.51 -10.00 1.27
CA LYS A 324 25.39 -9.72 2.40
C LYS A 324 26.19 -8.44 2.19
N ASN A 325 26.69 -8.22 0.98
CA ASN A 325 27.38 -6.99 0.60
C ASN A 325 26.43 -5.78 0.63
N GLU A 326 25.21 -5.91 0.09
CA GLU A 326 24.19 -4.84 0.15
C GLU A 326 23.92 -4.42 1.62
N VAL A 327 23.67 -5.39 2.50
CA VAL A 327 23.37 -5.13 3.91
C VAL A 327 24.57 -4.54 4.65
N ARG A 328 25.75 -5.17 4.57
CA ARG A 328 26.92 -4.78 5.37
C ARG A 328 27.63 -3.52 4.85
N SER A 329 27.44 -3.14 3.58
CA SER A 329 27.97 -1.87 3.05
C SER A 329 27.05 -0.68 3.33
N LYS A 330 25.74 -0.91 3.55
CA LYS A 330 24.77 0.15 3.81
C LYS A 330 24.70 0.58 5.27
N PHE A 331 25.10 -0.28 6.20
CA PHE A 331 25.01 -0.03 7.64
C PHE A 331 26.35 -0.23 8.33
N ASN A 332 26.69 0.66 9.25
CA ASN A 332 27.92 0.56 10.05
C ASN A 332 27.70 -0.20 11.37
N HIS A 333 26.51 -0.10 11.95
CA HIS A 333 26.15 -0.77 13.19
C HIS A 333 24.68 -1.21 13.22
N GLN A 334 24.38 -2.27 13.98
CA GLN A 334 23.03 -2.87 14.03
C GLN A 334 21.91 -1.91 14.47
N GLY A 335 22.24 -0.85 15.21
CA GLY A 335 21.27 0.18 15.61
C GLY A 335 20.72 1.03 14.46
N GLU A 336 21.39 1.06 13.28
CA GLU A 336 20.90 1.79 12.09
C GLU A 336 19.84 1.00 11.32
N ILE A 337 19.76 -0.32 11.54
CA ILE A 337 18.86 -1.23 10.82
C ILE A 337 17.51 -1.23 11.51
N ASN A 338 16.48 -0.63 10.91
CA ASN A 338 15.15 -0.42 11.50
C ASN A 338 14.06 -0.56 10.42
N LEU A 339 12.77 -0.49 10.77
CA LEU A 339 11.67 -0.76 9.81
C LEU A 339 11.66 0.19 8.60
N ILE A 340 12.25 1.38 8.73
CA ILE A 340 12.34 2.36 7.65
C ILE A 340 13.61 2.15 6.83
N SER A 341 14.75 1.96 7.49
CA SER A 341 16.05 1.91 6.82
C SER A 341 16.22 0.68 5.94
N VAL A 342 15.61 -0.45 6.32
CA VAL A 342 15.61 -1.67 5.50
C VAL A 342 14.87 -1.55 4.17
N ASN A 343 14.03 -0.51 3.99
CA ASN A 343 13.38 -0.26 2.70
C ASN A 343 14.34 0.19 1.60
N LYS A 344 15.58 0.56 1.95
CA LYS A 344 16.64 0.92 0.99
C LYS A 344 17.39 -0.28 0.39
N LEU A 345 17.08 -1.49 0.84
CA LEU A 345 17.74 -2.74 0.42
C LEU A 345 16.95 -3.39 -0.72
N SER A 346 17.15 -2.86 -1.94
CA SER A 346 16.46 -3.29 -3.16
C SER A 346 16.70 -4.76 -3.50
N TYR A 347 17.94 -5.24 -3.38
CA TYR A 347 18.29 -6.62 -3.69
C TYR A 347 17.70 -7.57 -2.63
N MET A 348 17.66 -7.16 -1.36
CA MET A 348 16.95 -7.90 -0.32
C MET A 348 15.46 -8.07 -0.60
N LEU A 349 14.78 -7.02 -1.08
CA LEU A 349 13.38 -7.13 -1.50
C LEU A 349 13.23 -8.13 -2.66
N ALA A 350 14.10 -8.03 -3.66
CA ALA A 350 14.09 -8.96 -4.79
C ALA A 350 14.33 -10.42 -4.35
N CYS A 351 15.20 -10.65 -3.37
CA CYS A 351 15.39 -11.96 -2.75
C CYS A 351 14.12 -12.46 -2.04
N LEU A 352 13.44 -11.59 -1.28
CA LEU A 352 12.19 -11.93 -0.60
C LEU A 352 11.07 -12.26 -1.58
N ASP A 353 10.95 -11.49 -2.67
CA ASP A 353 9.93 -11.72 -3.70
C ASP A 353 10.20 -13.03 -4.47
N GLU A 354 11.45 -13.32 -4.83
CA GLU A 354 11.81 -14.61 -5.45
C GLU A 354 11.63 -15.77 -4.48
N ALA A 355 11.91 -15.58 -3.18
CA ALA A 355 11.63 -16.59 -2.18
C ALA A 355 10.13 -16.86 -2.03
N LEU A 356 9.28 -15.82 -2.06
CA LEU A 356 7.82 -15.96 -2.04
C LEU A 356 7.31 -16.68 -3.29
N ARG A 357 7.97 -16.50 -4.45
CA ARG A 357 7.62 -17.19 -5.69
C ARG A 357 7.98 -18.68 -5.62
N MET A 358 9.17 -19.00 -5.12
CA MET A 358 9.67 -20.38 -5.08
C MET A 358 9.13 -21.20 -3.91
N TYR A 359 8.90 -20.53 -2.78
CA TYR A 359 8.51 -21.11 -1.50
C TYR A 359 7.40 -20.25 -0.84
N PRO A 360 6.23 -20.10 -1.46
CA PRO A 360 5.11 -19.39 -0.86
C PRO A 360 4.67 -20.10 0.42
N PRO A 361 4.50 -19.40 1.57
CA PRO A 361 4.10 -20.03 2.82
C PRO A 361 2.80 -20.85 2.73
N ILE A 362 1.86 -20.41 1.88
CA ILE A 362 0.67 -21.16 1.49
C ILE A 362 0.85 -21.61 0.04
N ALA A 363 1.03 -22.90 -0.21
CA ALA A 363 1.30 -23.40 -1.57
C ALA A 363 0.05 -23.95 -2.29
N ASN A 364 -0.98 -24.30 -1.52
CA ASN A 364 -2.25 -24.83 -2.04
C ASN A 364 -3.17 -23.73 -2.61
N GLY A 365 -4.07 -24.15 -3.51
CA GLY A 365 -5.13 -23.27 -4.00
C GLY A 365 -6.17 -22.99 -2.93
N LEU A 366 -6.55 -21.72 -2.77
CA LEU A 366 -7.56 -21.28 -1.82
C LEU A 366 -8.94 -21.20 -2.51
N PRO A 367 -9.87 -22.13 -2.23
CA PRO A 367 -11.08 -22.29 -3.04
C PRO A 367 -12.11 -21.15 -2.85
N ARG A 368 -12.73 -20.76 -3.95
CA ARG A 368 -13.90 -19.87 -4.05
C ARG A 368 -15.06 -20.60 -4.69
N VAL A 369 -16.27 -20.13 -4.50
CA VAL A 369 -17.48 -20.73 -5.07
C VAL A 369 -18.08 -19.75 -6.06
N CYS A 370 -18.23 -20.21 -7.30
CA CYS A 370 -18.94 -19.49 -8.34
C CYS A 370 -20.40 -19.26 -7.90
N PRO A 371 -20.96 -18.03 -8.05
CA PRO A 371 -22.35 -17.74 -7.70
C PRO A 371 -23.37 -18.67 -8.37
N LYS A 372 -24.61 -18.74 -7.89
CA LYS A 372 -25.60 -19.71 -8.40
C LYS A 372 -25.92 -19.48 -9.88
N GLU A 373 -25.86 -18.23 -10.31
CA GLU A 373 -26.05 -17.72 -11.65
C GLU A 373 -24.89 -18.02 -12.61
N GLY A 374 -23.78 -18.58 -12.13
CA GLY A 374 -22.56 -18.77 -12.91
C GLY A 374 -21.64 -17.55 -12.88
N CYS A 375 -20.47 -17.67 -13.51
CA CYS A 375 -19.45 -16.62 -13.51
C CYS A 375 -18.52 -16.78 -14.71
N TRP A 376 -17.92 -15.68 -15.18
CA TRP A 376 -16.92 -15.71 -16.25
C TRP A 376 -15.51 -15.67 -15.66
N VAL A 377 -14.66 -16.58 -16.13
CA VAL A 377 -13.24 -16.67 -15.73
C VAL A 377 -12.41 -17.04 -16.96
N LEU A 378 -11.40 -16.23 -17.30
CA LEU A 378 -10.56 -16.38 -18.50
C LEU A 378 -11.36 -16.48 -19.80
N GLY A 379 -12.48 -15.74 -19.89
CA GLY A 379 -13.38 -15.77 -21.05
C GLY A 379 -14.26 -17.01 -21.15
N GLU A 380 -14.18 -17.94 -20.19
CA GLU A 380 -15.03 -19.14 -20.13
C GLU A 380 -16.17 -18.96 -19.13
N TYR A 381 -17.38 -19.34 -19.54
CA TYR A 381 -18.53 -19.38 -18.64
C TYR A 381 -18.44 -20.58 -17.70
N ILE A 382 -18.43 -20.32 -16.40
CA ILE A 382 -18.36 -21.35 -15.39
C ILE A 382 -19.76 -21.54 -14.78
N PRO A 383 -20.31 -22.77 -14.81
CA PRO A 383 -21.59 -23.08 -14.19
C PRO A 383 -21.61 -22.73 -12.70
N GLY A 384 -22.76 -22.28 -12.20
CA GLY A 384 -22.89 -21.87 -10.81
C GLY A 384 -22.65 -22.99 -9.80
N LYS A 385 -22.24 -22.62 -8.59
CA LYS A 385 -21.80 -23.50 -7.49
C LYS A 385 -20.50 -24.28 -7.76
N THR A 386 -19.84 -24.08 -8.90
CA THR A 386 -18.52 -24.67 -9.17
C THR A 386 -17.47 -24.08 -8.22
N VAL A 387 -16.60 -24.93 -7.69
CA VAL A 387 -15.45 -24.51 -6.87
C VAL A 387 -14.29 -24.11 -7.78
N LEU A 388 -13.66 -22.97 -7.48
CA LEU A 388 -12.59 -22.36 -8.27
C LEU A 388 -11.36 -22.12 -7.39
N SER A 389 -10.18 -22.52 -7.84
CA SER A 389 -8.95 -22.32 -7.07
C SER A 389 -7.76 -21.96 -7.98
N ILE A 390 -6.88 -21.08 -7.49
CA ILE A 390 -5.58 -20.78 -8.13
C ILE A 390 -4.49 -21.43 -7.29
N HIS A 391 -3.83 -22.44 -7.84
CA HIS A 391 -2.71 -23.12 -7.17
C HIS A 391 -1.42 -22.34 -7.41
N GLN A 392 -1.16 -21.36 -6.56
CA GLN A 392 -0.12 -20.36 -6.81
C GLN A 392 1.29 -20.94 -6.96
N TRP A 393 1.66 -21.97 -6.20
CA TRP A 393 2.96 -22.65 -6.39
C TRP A 393 3.11 -23.24 -7.79
N ALA A 394 2.04 -23.84 -8.33
CA ALA A 394 2.03 -24.36 -9.69
C ALA A 394 2.07 -23.24 -10.73
N LEU A 395 1.28 -22.17 -10.53
CA LEU A 395 1.28 -20.98 -11.40
C LEU A 395 2.68 -20.34 -11.49
N TYR A 396 3.35 -20.18 -10.36
CA TYR A 396 4.68 -19.59 -10.27
C TYR A 396 5.78 -20.43 -10.93
N ARG A 397 5.49 -21.71 -11.22
CA ARG A 397 6.41 -22.65 -11.86
C ARG A 397 6.08 -22.97 -13.31
N ARG A 398 5.10 -22.29 -13.89
CA ARG A 398 4.82 -22.41 -15.33
C ARG A 398 5.93 -21.74 -16.12
N GLU A 399 6.67 -22.51 -16.92
CA GLU A 399 7.65 -21.97 -17.88
C GLU A 399 7.02 -20.99 -18.88
N LYS A 400 5.72 -21.15 -19.15
CA LYS A 400 4.92 -20.20 -19.95
C LYS A 400 4.89 -18.78 -19.35
N HIS A 401 5.07 -18.63 -18.05
CA HIS A 401 4.91 -17.36 -17.33
C HIS A 401 6.20 -16.87 -16.67
N PHE A 402 7.13 -17.78 -16.36
CA PHE A 402 8.38 -17.45 -15.70
C PHE A 402 9.51 -18.24 -16.37
N LYS A 403 10.53 -17.55 -16.87
CA LYS A 403 11.73 -18.15 -17.44
C LYS A 403 12.57 -18.81 -16.36
N ASP A 404 13.07 -20.01 -16.63
CA ASP A 404 13.81 -20.83 -15.66
C ASP A 404 13.15 -20.79 -14.26
N PRO A 405 11.87 -21.21 -14.18
CA PRO A 405 11.05 -20.92 -13.01
C PRO A 405 11.44 -21.79 -11.79
N ASN A 406 12.28 -22.79 -12.00
CA ASN A 406 12.69 -23.72 -10.96
C ASN A 406 13.99 -23.32 -10.26
N THR A 407 14.69 -22.30 -10.77
CA THR A 407 15.93 -21.75 -10.21
C THR A 407 15.67 -20.43 -9.49
N TYR A 408 16.50 -20.13 -8.49
CA TYR A 408 16.39 -18.94 -7.65
C TYR A 408 17.16 -17.78 -8.26
N HIS A 409 16.42 -16.85 -8.85
CA HIS A 409 16.95 -15.65 -9.50
C HIS A 409 16.33 -14.40 -8.89
N PRO A 410 16.88 -13.83 -7.80
CA PRO A 410 16.43 -12.54 -7.27
C PRO A 410 16.38 -11.45 -8.34
N GLU A 411 17.30 -11.49 -9.30
CA GLU A 411 17.40 -10.57 -10.44
C GLU A 411 16.11 -10.51 -11.28
N ARG A 412 15.26 -11.54 -11.18
CA ARG A 412 13.91 -11.57 -11.77
C ARG A 412 13.03 -10.42 -11.33
N PHE A 413 13.18 -9.96 -10.08
CA PHE A 413 12.41 -8.85 -9.53
C PHE A 413 13.17 -7.51 -9.61
N LEU A 414 14.29 -7.49 -10.34
CA LEU A 414 15.04 -6.29 -10.69
C LEU A 414 14.91 -6.00 -12.19
N SER A 415 15.53 -4.92 -12.67
CA SER A 415 15.57 -4.55 -14.09
C SER A 415 16.55 -5.39 -14.90
N SER A 416 16.64 -6.70 -14.64
CA SER A 416 17.50 -7.62 -15.38
C SER A 416 16.89 -7.96 -16.75
N PRO A 417 17.60 -7.72 -17.87
CA PRO A 417 17.13 -8.04 -19.21
C PRO A 417 16.73 -9.51 -19.41
N GLU A 418 17.32 -10.41 -18.62
CA GLU A 418 17.11 -11.85 -18.75
C GLU A 418 15.67 -12.29 -18.45
N PHE A 419 14.95 -11.55 -17.60
CA PHE A 419 13.63 -11.88 -17.07
C PHE A 419 12.55 -10.85 -17.41
N LEU A 420 12.73 -10.06 -18.47
CA LEU A 420 11.77 -9.03 -18.89
C LEU A 420 10.43 -9.61 -19.36
N ASP A 421 10.46 -10.80 -19.98
CA ASP A 421 9.26 -11.47 -20.51
C ASP A 421 8.45 -12.21 -19.44
N ASP A 422 8.92 -12.24 -18.19
CA ASP A 422 8.20 -12.88 -17.11
C ASP A 422 6.89 -12.17 -16.82
N ARG A 423 5.81 -12.94 -16.70
CA ARG A 423 4.48 -12.49 -16.27
C ARG A 423 4.45 -12.26 -14.77
N ARG A 424 5.14 -11.20 -14.32
CA ARG A 424 5.22 -10.80 -12.90
C ARG A 424 3.84 -10.50 -12.28
N ASP A 425 2.84 -10.16 -13.09
CA ASP A 425 1.45 -10.00 -12.64
C ASP A 425 0.82 -11.32 -12.14
N ALA A 426 1.37 -12.47 -12.52
CA ALA A 426 1.01 -13.78 -11.97
C ALA A 426 1.37 -13.91 -10.49
N PHE A 427 2.42 -13.23 -10.04
CA PHE A 427 2.97 -13.30 -8.69
C PHE A 427 2.10 -12.51 -7.71
N GLN A 428 1.25 -13.22 -6.96
CA GLN A 428 0.30 -12.64 -5.99
C GLN A 428 0.36 -13.39 -4.64
N PRO A 429 1.51 -13.42 -3.95
CA PRO A 429 1.69 -14.24 -2.75
C PRO A 429 0.77 -13.85 -1.58
N PHE A 430 0.25 -12.62 -1.60
CA PHE A 430 -0.70 -12.09 -0.62
C PHE A 430 -2.14 -12.02 -1.15
N HIS A 431 -2.39 -12.59 -2.34
CA HIS A 431 -3.64 -12.55 -3.10
C HIS A 431 -4.09 -11.11 -3.44
N THR A 432 -5.20 -11.00 -4.17
CA THR A 432 -5.79 -9.72 -4.59
C THR A 432 -7.24 -9.57 -4.10
N GLY A 433 -7.78 -8.36 -4.23
CA GLY A 433 -9.19 -8.06 -3.93
C GLY A 433 -9.53 -7.91 -2.44
N PRO A 434 -10.83 -7.93 -2.08
CA PRO A 434 -11.30 -7.54 -0.74
C PRO A 434 -10.85 -8.50 0.37
N ARG A 435 -10.52 -9.74 0.01
CA ARG A 435 -10.04 -10.80 0.91
C ARG A 435 -8.51 -11.00 0.86
N ASN A 436 -7.75 -10.07 0.28
CA ASN A 436 -6.29 -10.16 0.27
C ASN A 436 -5.71 -10.12 1.70
N CYS A 437 -4.45 -10.52 1.85
CA CYS A 437 -3.81 -10.62 3.16
C CYS A 437 -3.85 -9.26 3.89
N LEU A 438 -4.43 -9.26 5.10
CA LEU A 438 -4.48 -8.08 5.96
C LEU A 438 -3.09 -7.71 6.51
N GLY A 439 -2.26 -8.73 6.76
CA GLY A 439 -0.92 -8.60 7.34
C GLY A 439 0.21 -8.37 6.34
N ARG A 440 -0.07 -8.08 5.04
CA ARG A 440 0.97 -7.93 4.00
C ARG A 440 2.09 -6.98 4.41
N ASN A 441 1.74 -5.81 4.91
CA ASN A 441 2.73 -4.79 5.26
C ASN A 441 3.55 -5.17 6.50
N LEU A 442 2.90 -5.79 7.50
CA LEU A 442 3.58 -6.30 8.69
C LEU A 442 4.57 -7.41 8.32
N ALA A 443 4.16 -8.36 7.47
CA ALA A 443 5.03 -9.43 6.98
C ALA A 443 6.28 -8.87 6.29
N TYR A 444 6.15 -7.96 5.32
CA TYR A 444 7.33 -7.35 4.68
C TYR A 444 8.24 -6.63 5.68
N SER A 445 7.65 -5.92 6.65
CA SER A 445 8.39 -5.19 7.68
C SER A 445 9.22 -6.14 8.56
N GLU A 446 8.59 -7.21 9.09
CA GLU A 446 9.25 -8.22 9.90
C GLU A 446 10.32 -8.99 9.11
N MET A 447 10.00 -9.47 7.91
CA MET A 447 10.90 -10.29 7.10
C MET A 447 12.14 -9.50 6.70
N ARG A 448 11.99 -8.23 6.30
CA ARG A 448 13.12 -7.35 5.96
C ARG A 448 13.99 -7.06 7.18
N LEU A 449 13.39 -6.71 8.32
CA LEU A 449 14.13 -6.39 9.54
C LEU A 449 14.93 -7.59 10.07
N ILE A 450 14.25 -8.74 10.23
CA ILE A 450 14.87 -9.96 10.75
C ILE A 450 15.98 -10.43 9.82
N LEU A 451 15.73 -10.49 8.51
CA LEU A 451 16.73 -10.95 7.55
C LEU A 451 17.94 -10.01 7.51
N ALA A 452 17.74 -8.69 7.44
CA ALA A 452 18.84 -7.73 7.43
C ALA A 452 19.71 -7.86 8.67
N LEU A 453 19.11 -7.93 9.87
CA LEU A 453 19.85 -8.06 11.13
C LEU A 453 20.58 -9.41 11.25
N VAL A 454 20.00 -10.51 10.78
CA VAL A 454 20.68 -11.82 10.76
C VAL A 454 21.86 -11.81 9.78
N ILE A 455 21.68 -11.30 8.56
CA ILE A 455 22.75 -11.18 7.55
C ILE A 455 23.88 -10.25 8.02
N PHE A 456 23.51 -9.16 8.71
CA PHE A 456 24.46 -8.22 9.28
C PHE A 456 25.38 -8.89 10.31
N ASN A 457 24.82 -9.70 11.22
CA ASN A 457 25.53 -10.25 12.37
C ASN A 457 26.19 -11.62 12.15
N PHE A 458 25.74 -12.42 11.17
CA PHE A 458 26.16 -13.82 11.04
C PHE A 458 26.62 -14.18 9.61
N ASP A 459 27.70 -14.96 9.52
CA ASP A 459 28.08 -15.69 8.31
C ASP A 459 27.57 -17.14 8.42
N MET A 460 26.55 -17.44 7.62
CA MET A 460 25.81 -18.70 7.69
C MET A 460 26.28 -19.68 6.60
N LYS A 461 26.34 -20.96 6.94
CA LYS A 461 26.54 -22.06 5.97
C LYS A 461 25.51 -23.15 6.20
N ILE A 462 24.99 -23.73 5.12
CA ILE A 462 24.05 -24.84 5.23
C ILE A 462 24.75 -26.10 5.76
N ALA A 463 24.13 -26.80 6.71
CA ALA A 463 24.62 -28.10 7.15
C ALA A 463 24.41 -29.17 6.07
N ALA A 464 25.27 -30.19 6.04
CA ALA A 464 25.24 -31.21 4.99
C ALA A 464 23.88 -31.95 4.94
N GLU A 465 23.30 -32.21 6.11
CA GLU A 465 21.99 -32.86 6.25
C GLU A 465 20.80 -32.00 5.81
N SER A 466 20.98 -30.68 5.63
CA SER A 466 19.91 -29.76 5.23
C SER A 466 19.95 -29.36 3.75
N LYS A 467 20.86 -29.93 2.94
CA LYS A 467 20.95 -29.60 1.50
C LYS A 467 19.67 -29.87 0.71
N ASP A 468 18.90 -30.89 1.08
CA ASP A 468 17.62 -31.22 0.42
C ASP A 468 16.39 -30.67 1.17
N TRP A 469 16.57 -29.72 2.09
CA TRP A 469 15.52 -29.24 3.00
C TRP A 469 14.25 -28.74 2.29
N ILE A 470 14.35 -28.20 1.07
CA ILE A 470 13.18 -27.73 0.31
C ILE A 470 12.23 -28.85 -0.15
N ARG A 471 12.65 -30.13 -0.09
CA ARG A 471 11.81 -31.28 -0.43
C ARG A 471 10.91 -31.64 0.75
N GLN A 472 9.76 -30.98 0.82
CA GLN A 472 8.81 -31.10 1.93
C GLN A 472 7.42 -31.48 1.45
N ARG A 473 6.61 -31.98 2.39
CA ARG A 473 5.17 -32.11 2.18
C ARG A 473 4.48 -30.78 2.44
N ASN A 474 3.34 -30.57 1.81
CA ASN A 474 2.53 -29.37 1.99
C ASN A 474 1.06 -29.73 2.29
N TYR A 475 0.62 -29.40 3.50
CA TYR A 475 -0.74 -29.57 3.99
C TYR A 475 -1.42 -28.20 4.11
N VAL A 476 -1.51 -27.47 2.99
CA VAL A 476 -1.75 -26.01 2.91
C VAL A 476 -0.52 -25.20 3.29
N MET A 477 0.09 -25.52 4.42
CA MET A 477 1.38 -25.02 4.88
C MET A 477 2.45 -26.11 4.75
N TRP A 478 3.72 -25.69 4.80
CA TRP A 478 4.86 -26.60 4.69
C TRP A 478 5.07 -27.42 5.96
N ASP A 479 5.31 -28.72 5.80
CA ASP A 479 5.79 -29.60 6.87
C ASP A 479 7.32 -29.45 6.98
N LYS A 480 7.74 -28.39 7.68
CA LYS A 480 9.15 -27.97 7.77
C LYS A 480 9.94 -28.93 8.65
N GLY A 481 10.90 -29.63 8.06
CA GLY A 481 11.97 -30.30 8.80
C GLY A 481 12.96 -29.29 9.43
N PRO A 482 13.92 -29.73 10.26
CA PRO A 482 14.91 -28.83 10.84
C PRO A 482 15.85 -28.27 9.75
N LEU A 483 15.90 -26.94 9.61
CA LEU A 483 16.89 -26.26 8.76
C LEU A 483 18.14 -25.98 9.59
N LYS A 484 19.16 -26.85 9.47
CA LYS A 484 20.40 -26.72 10.22
C LYS A 484 21.43 -25.85 9.50
N ASN A 485 22.00 -24.87 10.20
CA ASN A 485 23.10 -24.03 9.75
C ASN A 485 24.33 -24.21 10.65
N ARG A 486 25.52 -24.10 10.06
CA ARG A 486 26.79 -23.96 10.76
C ARG A 486 27.21 -22.50 10.68
N ASP A 487 27.42 -21.89 11.83
CA ASP A 487 27.90 -20.53 11.91
C ASP A 487 29.43 -20.52 11.98
N LEU A 488 30.05 -19.56 11.29
CA LEU A 488 31.42 -19.14 11.60
C LEU A 488 31.33 -17.75 12.22
N PRO A 489 31.94 -17.50 13.40
CA PRO A 489 31.96 -16.15 13.95
C PRO A 489 32.64 -15.21 12.95
N ILE A 490 32.09 -14.01 12.75
CA ILE A 490 32.73 -12.95 11.97
C ILE A 490 34.06 -12.58 12.65
N ALA A 491 35.11 -12.44 11.83
CA ALA A 491 36.41 -11.94 12.24
C ALA A 491 36.31 -10.53 12.86
N SER A 492 36.92 -10.37 14.03
CA SER A 492 37.20 -9.13 14.77
C SER A 492 36.86 -7.79 14.08
N PHE A 493 35.81 -7.11 14.55
CA PHE A 493 35.65 -5.67 14.30
C PHE A 493 36.71 -4.90 15.10
N LYS A 494 37.52 -4.09 14.42
CA LYS A 494 38.39 -3.06 15.02
C LYS A 494 37.58 -1.76 15.14
N GLY A 495 37.16 -1.38 16.34
CA GLY A 495 36.51 -0.10 16.66
C GLY A 495 36.08 -0.05 18.13
N PRO A 496 36.15 1.10 18.83
CA PRO A 496 36.66 1.18 20.19
C PRO A 496 35.69 0.65 21.26
N ALA A 497 36.28 -0.05 22.23
CA ALA A 497 35.63 -0.43 23.46
C ALA A 497 35.28 0.81 24.29
N GLN A 498 34.01 1.16 24.36
CA GLN A 498 33.42 1.88 25.49
C GLN A 498 31.89 1.72 25.44
N ASP A 499 31.30 1.56 26.62
CA ASP A 499 29.85 1.60 26.91
C ASP A 499 29.07 0.28 26.98
N ALA A 500 29.72 -0.80 27.42
CA ALA A 500 29.02 -1.91 28.11
C ALA A 500 29.07 -1.70 29.63
N LYS A 501 28.37 -0.67 30.11
CA LYS A 501 28.15 -0.42 31.55
C LYS A 501 26.76 0.19 31.73
N LEU A 502 25.71 -0.60 31.57
CA LEU A 502 24.38 -0.35 32.14
C LEU A 502 23.46 -1.53 31.83
N ALA A 503 23.37 -2.47 32.77
CA ALA A 503 22.17 -3.26 33.12
C ALA A 503 22.58 -4.58 33.82
N SER A 504 23.30 -4.46 34.94
CA SER A 504 23.28 -5.48 35.99
C SER A 504 22.17 -5.08 36.97
N LEU A 505 20.98 -5.65 36.81
CA LEU A 505 20.00 -5.72 37.90
C LEU A 505 19.45 -7.15 37.94
N GLU A 506 19.74 -7.76 39.08
CA GLU A 506 19.49 -9.14 39.44
C GLU A 506 18.00 -9.50 39.36
N PHE A 507 17.69 -10.68 38.83
CA PHE A 507 16.60 -11.49 39.36
C PHE A 507 17.09 -12.92 39.57
N ASN A 508 17.21 -13.26 40.85
CA ASN A 508 17.58 -14.55 41.36
C ASN A 508 16.31 -15.42 41.44
N SER A 509 16.27 -16.55 40.73
CA SER A 509 15.56 -17.73 41.22
C SER A 509 16.18 -19.02 40.69
N ARG A 510 16.69 -19.81 41.64
CA ARG A 510 17.17 -21.19 41.47
C ARG A 510 16.00 -22.11 41.15
N LEU A 511 16.19 -23.14 40.31
CA LEU A 511 16.20 -24.57 40.71
C LEU A 511 15.98 -25.56 39.54
N VAL A 512 16.84 -26.60 39.58
CA VAL A 512 16.71 -27.99 39.10
C VAL A 512 16.78 -28.27 37.60
N TYR A 513 17.97 -28.70 37.19
CA TYR A 513 18.17 -29.64 36.09
C TYR A 513 17.52 -30.99 36.44
N THR A 514 16.56 -31.45 35.64
CA THR A 514 16.26 -32.88 35.48
C THR A 514 16.31 -33.23 34.00
N ASN A 515 17.27 -34.10 33.67
CA ASN A 515 17.36 -34.79 32.39
C ASN A 515 16.04 -35.51 32.10
N VAL A 516 15.38 -35.16 30.99
CA VAL A 516 14.38 -36.03 30.37
C VAL A 516 14.76 -36.17 28.90
N TYR A 517 15.24 -37.35 28.55
CA TYR A 517 15.38 -37.82 27.18
C TYR A 517 14.04 -37.66 26.45
N PRO A 518 14.01 -37.17 25.20
CA PRO A 518 12.77 -37.23 24.42
C PRO A 518 12.47 -38.71 24.11
N LEU A 519 11.34 -39.18 24.64
CA LEU A 519 10.67 -40.38 24.18
C LEU A 519 10.44 -40.26 22.67
N HIS A 520 11.22 -41.02 21.91
CA HIS A 520 10.92 -41.38 20.54
C HIS A 520 9.57 -42.11 20.55
N ILE A 521 8.51 -41.42 20.12
CA ILE A 521 7.28 -42.11 19.73
C ILE A 521 7.56 -42.70 18.35
N ASP A 522 7.67 -44.01 18.38
CA ASP A 522 7.92 -44.91 17.27
C ASP A 522 6.91 -44.69 16.14
N GLN A 523 7.41 -44.53 14.91
CA GLN A 523 6.61 -44.35 13.69
C GLN A 523 5.92 -45.65 13.22
N ASP A 524 5.94 -46.72 14.01
CA ASP A 524 5.52 -48.05 13.58
C ASP A 524 4.01 -48.38 13.72
N ASN A 525 3.16 -47.48 14.23
CA ASN A 525 1.71 -47.73 14.36
C ASN A 525 0.83 -47.18 13.22
N MET A 526 1.38 -46.89 12.04
CA MET A 526 0.58 -46.49 10.87
C MET A 526 0.87 -47.33 9.62
N LYS A 527 1.16 -48.63 9.82
CA LYS A 527 1.17 -49.66 8.77
C LYS A 527 -0.16 -50.40 8.73
N LEU A 528 -1.19 -49.76 8.20
CA LEU A 528 -2.25 -50.48 7.50
C LEU A 528 -2.63 -49.62 6.28
N PHE A 529 -2.62 -50.24 5.10
CA PHE A 529 -2.79 -49.67 3.76
C PHE A 529 -1.50 -49.34 2.99
N CYS A 530 -1.27 -50.21 1.99
CA CYS A 530 -0.37 -50.09 0.84
C CYS A 530 1.06 -50.67 1.00
N LEU A 531 1.09 -52.00 0.96
CA LEU A 531 2.19 -52.79 0.35
C LEU A 531 2.25 -52.56 -1.16
N ALA A 532 3.43 -52.20 -1.70
CA ALA A 532 4.08 -52.81 -2.88
C ALA A 532 5.15 -51.88 -3.51
N GLY A 533 6.43 -52.21 -3.30
CA GLY A 533 7.41 -52.40 -4.40
C GLY A 533 8.26 -51.20 -4.90
N PRO A 534 9.62 -51.28 -4.96
CA PRO A 534 10.54 -50.12 -5.04
C PRO A 534 11.51 -50.15 -6.27
N PHE A 535 12.52 -49.25 -6.25
CA PHE A 535 13.79 -49.20 -7.04
C PHE A 535 13.75 -48.45 -8.39
N ILE A 536 14.73 -47.64 -8.86
CA ILE A 536 16.22 -47.68 -8.73
C ILE A 536 16.83 -46.33 -9.25
N TRP A 537 18.02 -45.93 -8.72
CA TRP A 537 19.10 -45.02 -9.24
C TRP A 537 18.87 -43.48 -9.30
N SER A 538 19.68 -42.56 -8.73
CA SER A 538 21.07 -42.41 -8.26
C SER A 538 22.14 -42.02 -9.30
N LEU A 539 22.87 -40.92 -8.94
CA LEU A 539 24.20 -40.44 -9.39
C LEU A 539 24.26 -39.76 -10.77
N ALA A 540 25.07 -38.72 -11.05
CA ALA A 540 26.18 -38.03 -10.38
C ALA A 540 26.44 -36.74 -11.22
N SER A 541 26.53 -35.53 -10.65
CA SER A 541 27.71 -34.81 -10.13
C SER A 541 28.73 -34.26 -11.14
N ALA A 542 29.28 -33.09 -10.77
CA ALA A 542 30.53 -32.42 -11.19
C ALA A 542 30.39 -31.40 -12.34
N SER A 543 30.24 -30.10 -12.05
CA SER A 543 31.25 -29.12 -11.57
C SER A 543 32.30 -28.76 -12.62
N LEU A 544 32.40 -27.47 -12.95
CA LEU A 544 33.69 -26.77 -13.08
C LEU A 544 33.46 -25.26 -12.95
N SER A 545 34.37 -24.67 -12.19
CA SER A 545 34.40 -23.34 -11.62
C SER A 545 35.22 -22.36 -12.50
N PRO A 546 35.22 -21.06 -12.15
CA PRO A 546 35.28 -19.94 -13.10
C PRO A 546 36.63 -19.20 -13.08
N SER A 547 36.76 -18.15 -13.90
CA SER A 547 37.79 -17.12 -13.76
C SER A 547 37.36 -15.82 -14.53
N PRO A 548 37.96 -14.65 -14.29
CA PRO A 548 37.24 -13.54 -13.64
C PRO A 548 37.38 -12.16 -14.32
N SER A 549 36.63 -11.21 -13.77
CA SER A 549 36.93 -9.77 -13.60
C SER A 549 37.12 -8.87 -14.82
N THR A 550 36.36 -7.77 -14.84
CA THR A 550 36.96 -6.43 -14.90
C THR A 550 36.02 -5.40 -14.26
N THR A 551 36.61 -4.65 -13.33
CA THR A 551 36.11 -3.48 -12.60
C THR A 551 35.93 -2.27 -13.51
N GLY A 552 34.81 -1.56 -13.37
CA GLY A 552 34.59 -0.21 -13.92
C GLY A 552 34.24 0.76 -12.80
N SER A 553 34.96 1.87 -12.77
CA SER A 553 35.07 2.83 -11.67
C SER A 553 33.83 3.74 -11.49
N SER A 554 33.52 3.97 -10.22
CA SER A 554 32.69 5.00 -9.57
C SER A 554 32.43 6.34 -10.28
N ILE A 555 31.23 6.87 -10.06
CA ILE A 555 31.02 8.29 -9.71
C ILE A 555 30.13 8.33 -8.46
N SER A 556 30.73 8.70 -7.33
CA SER A 556 30.05 9.00 -6.07
C SER A 556 29.82 10.50 -5.96
N THR A 557 28.59 10.94 -5.70
CA THR A 557 28.33 12.26 -5.10
C THR A 557 28.26 12.14 -3.58
N PRO A 558 28.76 13.13 -2.83
CA PRO A 558 29.16 12.96 -1.44
C PRO A 558 27.99 13.21 -0.49
N SER A 559 27.81 12.31 0.47
CA SER A 559 27.18 12.61 1.76
C SER A 559 28.07 13.60 2.53
N GLY A 560 27.82 14.89 2.37
CA GLY A 560 28.49 15.95 3.11
C GLY A 560 27.77 16.24 4.42
N ASN A 561 28.49 16.17 5.55
CA ASN A 561 28.16 16.96 6.74
C ASN A 561 28.12 18.44 6.32
N VAL A 562 26.93 19.01 6.17
CA VAL A 562 26.79 20.43 5.82
C VAL A 562 26.96 21.27 7.09
N GLN A 563 27.88 22.24 7.04
CA GLN A 563 28.03 23.22 8.11
C GLN A 563 26.85 24.20 8.04
N ILE A 564 25.95 24.15 9.02
CA ILE A 564 24.90 25.16 9.21
C ILE A 564 25.58 26.55 9.23
N THR A 565 25.15 27.44 8.36
CA THR A 565 25.67 28.81 8.26
C THR A 565 25.40 29.61 9.55
N LYS A 566 26.24 30.62 9.83
CA LYS A 566 26.16 31.41 11.08
C LYS A 566 24.80 32.09 11.27
N ASN A 567 24.10 32.41 10.18
CA ASN A 567 22.84 33.16 10.18
C ASN A 567 21.68 32.28 10.68
N GLU A 568 21.59 31.05 10.21
CA GLU A 568 20.54 30.07 10.54
C GLU A 568 20.71 29.60 11.99
N GLN A 569 21.96 29.41 12.44
CA GLN A 569 22.25 29.18 13.86
C GLN A 569 21.82 30.36 14.75
N CYS A 570 21.99 31.60 14.30
CA CYS A 570 21.50 32.79 15.00
C CYS A 570 19.97 32.75 15.13
N ALA A 571 19.27 32.49 14.02
CA ALA A 571 17.81 32.47 13.99
C ALA A 571 17.25 31.34 14.86
N CYS A 572 17.71 30.09 14.67
CA CYS A 572 17.24 28.95 15.45
C CYS A 572 17.50 29.11 16.95
N ARG A 573 18.62 29.73 17.35
CA ARG A 573 18.92 30.03 18.75
C ARG A 573 17.96 31.09 19.32
N LYS A 574 17.77 32.20 18.61
CA LYS A 574 16.86 33.27 19.06
C LYS A 574 15.41 32.79 19.10
N LEU A 575 14.96 32.05 18.10
CA LEU A 575 13.63 31.43 18.09
C LEU A 575 13.47 30.47 19.28
N THR A 576 14.47 29.61 19.56
CA THR A 576 14.44 28.71 20.71
C THR A 576 14.38 29.50 22.03
N GLN A 577 15.10 30.61 22.15
CA GLN A 577 15.07 31.47 23.34
C GLN A 577 13.71 32.14 23.53
N SER A 578 13.06 32.59 22.45
CA SER A 578 11.78 33.29 22.51
C SER A 578 10.58 32.34 22.62
N PHE A 579 10.62 31.18 21.97
CA PHE A 579 9.46 30.31 21.77
C PHE A 579 9.63 28.87 22.24
N GLY A 580 10.84 28.46 22.63
CA GLY A 580 11.15 27.19 23.29
C GLY A 580 10.47 25.95 22.70
N ARG A 581 9.25 25.66 23.18
CA ARG A 581 8.43 24.50 22.79
C ARG A 581 7.95 24.52 21.34
N SER A 582 7.84 25.69 20.74
CA SER A 582 7.41 25.85 19.34
C SER A 582 8.57 25.68 18.36
N VAL A 583 9.80 25.46 18.83
CA VAL A 583 10.97 25.20 17.97
C VAL A 583 11.40 23.76 18.14
N ILE A 584 11.52 23.06 17.02
CA ILE A 584 11.91 21.67 16.92
C ILE A 584 13.26 21.59 16.22
N LEU A 585 14.24 21.01 16.89
CA LEU A 585 15.61 20.88 16.39
C LEU A 585 15.87 19.48 15.81
N PRO A 586 16.82 19.33 14.86
CA PRO A 586 17.28 18.03 14.40
C PRO A 586 17.62 17.08 15.55
N GLY A 587 17.18 15.83 15.46
CA GLY A 587 17.35 14.80 16.49
C GLY A 587 16.25 14.78 17.57
N GLN A 588 15.35 15.77 17.63
CA GLN A 588 14.17 15.70 18.51
C GLN A 588 13.07 14.80 17.92
N LYS A 589 12.30 14.13 18.79
CA LYS A 589 11.28 13.12 18.41
C LYS A 589 10.26 13.61 17.37
N ASN A 590 9.87 14.88 17.43
CA ASN A 590 8.85 15.45 16.53
C ASN A 590 9.45 16.05 15.24
N TYR A 591 10.78 16.11 15.12
CA TYR A 591 11.44 16.68 13.95
C TYR A 591 11.11 15.89 12.69
N THR A 592 11.29 14.57 12.72
CA THR A 592 11.00 13.68 11.59
C THR A 592 9.54 13.78 11.15
N GLN A 593 8.59 13.85 12.10
CA GLN A 593 7.17 14.04 11.76
C GLN A 593 6.96 15.34 10.96
N GLN A 594 7.58 16.43 11.41
CA GLN A 594 7.47 17.72 10.73
C GLN A 594 8.20 17.76 9.39
N ILE A 595 9.25 16.99 9.15
CA ILE A 595 10.01 17.08 7.89
C ILE A 595 9.71 15.95 6.89
N VAL A 596 9.11 14.84 7.33
CA VAL A 596 8.84 13.66 6.50
C VAL A 596 7.33 13.44 6.34
N ASP A 597 6.54 13.42 7.42
CA ASP A 597 5.15 12.93 7.39
C ASP A 597 4.12 13.95 6.85
N ASP A 598 4.52 15.22 6.68
CA ASP A 598 3.63 16.32 6.33
C ASP A 598 3.76 16.80 4.87
N TYR A 599 4.50 16.08 4.02
CA TYR A 599 4.69 16.41 2.61
C TYR A 599 3.98 15.43 1.70
N TRP A 600 3.50 15.96 0.57
CA TRP A 600 2.80 15.16 -0.44
C TRP A 600 3.74 14.40 -1.36
N ASP A 601 4.84 15.03 -1.80
CA ASP A 601 5.91 14.41 -2.60
C ASP A 601 7.16 14.18 -1.73
N ILE A 602 7.73 12.98 -1.80
CA ILE A 602 9.01 12.64 -1.15
C ILE A 602 10.19 13.52 -1.63
N ARG A 603 10.13 14.11 -2.82
CA ARG A 603 11.14 15.08 -3.32
C ARG A 603 11.16 16.37 -2.49
N ALA A 604 10.04 16.74 -1.86
CA ALA A 604 9.96 17.94 -1.00
C ALA A 604 10.47 17.71 0.44
N VAL A 605 10.91 16.49 0.77
CA VAL A 605 11.51 16.16 2.06
C VAL A 605 12.95 16.65 2.12
N LEU A 606 13.18 17.75 2.82
CA LEU A 606 14.47 18.42 3.06
C LEU A 606 14.78 18.49 4.56
N SER A 607 16.01 18.90 4.89
CA SER A 607 16.57 18.91 6.25
C SER A 607 16.83 20.34 6.78
N PRO A 608 15.82 21.03 7.32
CA PRO A 608 16.00 22.38 7.89
C PRO A 608 16.87 22.39 9.15
N ALA A 609 17.59 23.47 9.41
CA ALA A 609 18.37 23.64 10.64
C ALA A 609 17.48 23.67 11.91
N CYS A 610 16.25 24.17 11.79
CA CYS A 610 15.20 24.02 12.79
C CYS A 610 13.81 24.22 12.18
N VAL A 611 12.79 23.64 12.81
CA VAL A 611 11.38 23.85 12.48
C VAL A 611 10.74 24.72 13.54
N PHE A 612 10.14 25.83 13.14
CA PHE A 612 9.33 26.70 13.99
C PHE A 612 7.85 26.50 13.67
N VAL A 613 7.06 26.15 14.69
CA VAL A 613 5.61 25.89 14.60
C VAL A 613 4.86 26.97 15.38
N PRO A 614 4.60 28.15 14.77
CA PRO A 614 3.84 29.22 15.44
C PRO A 614 2.36 28.83 15.62
N ASP A 615 1.76 29.32 16.70
CA ASP A 615 0.35 29.17 17.07
C ASP A 615 -0.43 30.49 17.07
N THR A 616 0.26 31.62 16.85
CA THR A 616 -0.33 32.96 16.84
C THR A 616 0.31 33.85 15.77
N ALA A 617 -0.41 34.87 15.32
CA ALA A 617 0.13 35.87 14.39
C ALA A 617 1.31 36.66 15.00
N ASP A 618 1.27 36.93 16.31
CA ASP A 618 2.37 37.59 17.05
C ASP A 618 3.65 36.76 17.04
N ALA A 619 3.54 35.43 17.14
CA ALA A 619 4.67 34.51 17.03
C ALA A 619 5.26 34.53 15.61
N VAL A 620 4.42 34.58 14.57
CA VAL A 620 4.87 34.75 13.17
C VAL A 620 5.59 36.10 12.97
N ALA A 621 5.02 37.19 13.49
CA ALA A 621 5.61 38.53 13.41
C ALA A 621 7.00 38.60 14.06
N SER A 622 7.11 38.07 15.27
CA SER A 622 8.37 38.00 16.00
C SER A 622 9.39 37.11 15.29
N ALA A 623 8.95 36.01 14.69
CA ALA A 623 9.83 35.12 13.94
C ALA A 623 10.39 35.81 12.68
N LEU A 624 9.57 36.54 11.91
CA LEU A 624 10.04 37.29 10.74
C LEU A 624 11.06 38.37 11.12
N GLN A 625 10.86 39.06 12.26
CA GLN A 625 11.84 40.00 12.79
C GLN A 625 13.17 39.31 13.16
N ILE A 626 13.12 38.13 13.78
CA ILE A 626 14.32 37.34 14.11
C ILE A 626 15.04 36.87 12.84
N LEU A 627 14.30 36.33 11.88
CA LEU A 627 14.83 35.84 10.59
C LEU A 627 15.50 36.98 9.82
N SER A 628 14.84 38.14 9.73
CA SER A 628 15.40 39.34 9.11
C SER A 628 16.64 39.84 9.84
N ALA A 629 16.63 39.91 11.18
CA ALA A 629 17.76 40.39 11.97
C ALA A 629 18.98 39.46 11.93
N CYS A 630 18.77 38.15 11.79
CA CYS A 630 19.85 37.18 11.61
C CYS A 630 20.25 36.99 10.14
N ASN A 631 19.51 37.57 9.18
CA ASN A 631 19.67 37.34 7.74
C ASN A 631 19.63 35.85 7.37
N ALA A 632 18.68 35.12 7.96
CA ALA A 632 18.55 33.67 7.84
C ALA A 632 17.56 33.28 6.73
N GLN A 633 17.93 32.28 5.93
CA GLN A 633 17.04 31.69 4.93
C GLN A 633 15.92 30.90 5.61
N PHE A 634 14.72 30.95 5.03
CA PHE A 634 13.57 30.21 5.52
C PHE A 634 12.65 29.73 4.40
N ALA A 635 11.84 28.73 4.72
CA ALA A 635 10.69 28.31 3.92
C ALA A 635 9.42 28.31 4.77
N VAL A 636 8.27 28.40 4.12
CA VAL A 636 6.96 28.45 4.78
C VAL A 636 6.11 27.28 4.31
N ARG A 637 5.51 26.56 5.26
CA ARG A 637 4.60 25.46 4.96
C ARG A 637 3.22 25.69 5.56
N GLY A 638 2.21 25.68 4.69
CA GLY A 638 0.82 25.40 5.06
C GLY A 638 0.57 23.89 5.12
N GLY A 639 -0.05 23.34 4.08
CA GLY A 639 -0.39 21.90 4.01
C GLY A 639 0.60 20.96 3.29
N GLY A 640 1.72 21.46 2.75
CA GLY A 640 2.80 20.61 2.20
C GLY A 640 2.55 19.93 0.84
N HIS A 641 1.58 20.42 0.04
CA HIS A 641 1.15 19.75 -1.20
C HIS A 641 1.97 20.11 -2.46
N MET A 642 2.70 21.24 -2.46
CA MET A 642 3.57 21.60 -3.58
C MET A 642 4.71 20.58 -3.70
N ASN A 643 4.96 20.07 -4.91
CA ASN A 643 5.70 18.81 -5.14
C ASN A 643 7.15 18.98 -5.57
N TYR A 644 7.69 20.20 -5.66
CA TYR A 644 9.11 20.39 -5.98
C TYR A 644 9.96 20.74 -4.74
N PRO A 645 11.23 20.27 -4.70
CA PRO A 645 12.16 20.58 -3.61
C PRO A 645 12.29 22.09 -3.38
N GLY A 646 12.33 22.51 -2.11
CA GLY A 646 12.54 23.91 -1.74
C GLY A 646 11.26 24.76 -1.71
N SER A 647 10.15 24.28 -2.27
CA SER A 647 8.90 25.06 -2.37
C SER A 647 8.24 25.40 -1.03
N ASN A 648 8.23 24.43 -0.12
CA ASN A 648 7.55 24.47 1.17
C ASN A 648 8.40 23.82 2.28
N ASN A 649 9.68 23.59 2.00
CA ASN A 649 10.70 23.08 2.89
C ASN A 649 12.06 23.67 2.48
N ILE A 650 13.11 23.50 3.28
CA ILE A 650 14.45 24.05 2.98
C ILE A 650 15.54 23.20 3.64
N ASP A 651 16.67 23.02 2.95
CA ASP A 651 17.88 22.47 3.56
C ASP A 651 18.63 23.58 4.32
N ASP A 652 19.09 23.26 5.53
CA ASP A 652 19.91 24.12 6.40
C ASP A 652 19.27 25.45 6.85
N GLY A 653 18.14 25.85 6.28
CA GLY A 653 17.36 27.02 6.66
C GLY A 653 16.37 26.79 7.81
N VAL A 654 15.54 27.79 8.10
CA VAL A 654 14.44 27.68 9.06
C VAL A 654 13.15 27.28 8.35
N LEU A 655 12.50 26.21 8.78
CA LEU A 655 11.16 25.88 8.32
C LEU A 655 10.12 26.55 9.24
N VAL A 656 9.31 27.47 8.70
CA VAL A 656 8.13 28.03 9.39
C VAL A 656 6.91 27.19 9.02
N ALA A 657 6.55 26.24 9.87
CA ALA A 657 5.43 25.33 9.68
C ALA A 657 4.16 25.88 10.35
N LEU A 658 3.19 26.32 9.56
CA LEU A 658 1.98 27.00 10.03
C LEU A 658 0.94 26.04 10.64
N SER A 659 1.29 24.77 10.90
CA SER A 659 0.39 23.75 11.44
C SER A 659 -0.12 24.04 12.84
N GLY A 660 0.48 24.98 13.58
CA GLY A 660 -0.03 25.46 14.87
C GLY A 660 -1.16 26.49 14.75
N LEU A 661 -1.39 27.06 13.56
CA LEU A 661 -2.49 27.98 13.28
C LEU A 661 -3.67 27.21 12.66
N ASP A 662 -4.26 26.31 13.42
CA ASP A 662 -5.30 25.36 12.99
C ASP A 662 -6.73 25.72 13.46
N SER A 663 -6.93 26.95 13.93
CA SER A 663 -8.24 27.43 14.39
C SER A 663 -9.16 27.80 13.22
N TYR A 664 -10.48 27.74 13.47
CA TYR A 664 -11.49 28.27 12.57
C TYR A 664 -12.68 28.83 13.34
N GLN A 665 -13.42 29.75 12.71
CA GLN A 665 -14.67 30.29 13.23
C GLN A 665 -15.69 30.42 12.10
N VAL A 666 -16.84 29.75 12.24
CA VAL A 666 -17.93 29.81 11.26
C VAL A 666 -18.85 30.98 11.61
N HIS A 667 -19.15 31.81 10.62
CA HIS A 667 -20.12 32.90 10.67
C HIS A 667 -21.31 32.58 9.75
N ASN A 668 -22.26 33.51 9.60
CA ASN A 668 -23.45 33.27 8.78
C ASN A 668 -23.10 32.99 7.31
N ASP A 669 -22.32 33.87 6.67
CA ASP A 669 -21.97 33.77 5.24
C ASP A 669 -20.47 33.61 4.98
N THR A 670 -19.64 33.62 6.03
CA THR A 670 -18.19 33.49 5.93
C THR A 670 -17.65 32.48 6.93
N ILE A 671 -16.39 32.07 6.73
CA ILE A 671 -15.62 31.31 7.71
C ILE A 671 -14.22 31.90 7.82
N ASP A 672 -13.76 32.10 9.05
CA ASP A 672 -12.36 32.40 9.33
C ASP A 672 -11.60 31.07 9.49
N VAL A 673 -10.48 30.93 8.79
CA VAL A 673 -9.66 29.71 8.82
C VAL A 673 -8.18 30.04 8.96
N GLY A 674 -7.50 29.32 9.84
CA GLY A 674 -6.05 29.38 9.99
C GLY A 674 -5.32 28.64 8.85
N PRO A 675 -4.08 29.06 8.50
CA PRO A 675 -3.27 28.47 7.43
C PRO A 675 -2.81 27.03 7.69
N GLY A 676 -2.94 26.52 8.92
CA GLY A 676 -2.61 25.14 9.28
C GLY A 676 -3.65 24.12 8.83
N LEU A 677 -4.85 24.57 8.44
CA LEU A 677 -5.95 23.70 8.02
C LEU A 677 -5.82 23.20 6.57
N THR A 678 -6.34 22.00 6.32
CA THR A 678 -6.59 21.47 4.98
C THR A 678 -8.00 21.81 4.51
N TRP A 679 -8.26 21.73 3.20
CA TRP A 679 -9.61 21.94 2.67
C TRP A 679 -10.63 20.92 3.18
N TYR A 680 -10.20 19.70 3.50
CA TYR A 680 -11.08 18.73 4.15
C TYR A 680 -11.56 19.22 5.53
N ASP A 681 -10.66 19.83 6.32
CA ASP A 681 -11.02 20.37 7.63
C ASP A 681 -12.05 21.50 7.49
N VAL A 682 -11.88 22.37 6.48
CA VAL A 682 -12.83 23.45 6.16
C VAL A 682 -14.20 22.89 5.77
N TYR A 683 -14.26 21.89 4.88
CA TYR A 683 -15.53 21.25 4.48
C TYR A 683 -16.21 20.56 5.66
N LYS A 684 -15.43 19.91 6.52
CA LYS A 684 -15.94 19.26 7.73
C LYS A 684 -16.50 20.27 8.72
N ALA A 685 -15.85 21.42 8.91
CA ALA A 685 -16.31 22.50 9.78
C ALA A 685 -17.65 23.10 9.32
N LEU A 686 -17.87 23.22 8.01
CA LEU A 686 -19.08 23.81 7.44
C LEU A 686 -20.24 22.82 7.26
N ALA A 687 -19.97 21.52 7.23
CA ALA A 687 -21.00 20.49 7.00
C ALA A 687 -22.20 20.57 7.97
N PRO A 688 -22.05 20.81 9.29
CA PRO A 688 -23.19 20.98 10.20
C PRO A 688 -24.10 22.17 9.86
N TYR A 689 -23.54 23.19 9.20
CA TYR A 689 -24.25 24.41 8.80
C TYR A 689 -24.85 24.29 7.41
N ARG A 690 -24.68 23.15 6.72
CA ARG A 690 -25.14 22.91 5.34
C ARG A 690 -24.55 23.86 4.31
N ARG A 691 -23.37 24.43 4.62
CA ARG A 691 -22.64 25.35 3.74
C ARG A 691 -21.35 24.70 3.25
N ALA A 692 -20.76 25.27 2.20
CA ALA A 692 -19.42 24.93 1.74
C ALA A 692 -18.63 26.20 1.38
N ALA A 693 -17.32 26.16 1.62
CA ALA A 693 -16.38 27.13 1.06
C ALA A 693 -15.85 26.59 -0.27
N ILE A 694 -15.31 27.49 -1.09
CA ILE A 694 -14.79 27.18 -2.41
C ILE A 694 -13.29 26.88 -2.31
N GLY A 695 -12.88 25.63 -2.57
CA GLY A 695 -11.48 25.22 -2.39
C GLY A 695 -11.09 23.82 -2.88
N GLY A 696 -10.05 23.23 -2.28
CA GLY A 696 -9.29 22.11 -2.83
C GLY A 696 -10.10 20.85 -3.14
N ARG A 697 -9.70 20.15 -4.20
CA ARG A 697 -10.34 18.91 -4.68
C ARG A 697 -9.86 17.64 -3.97
N LEU A 698 -8.67 17.69 -3.35
CA LEU A 698 -8.05 16.58 -2.61
C LEU A 698 -7.94 16.92 -1.11
N LYS A 699 -8.01 15.87 -0.29
CA LYS A 699 -8.04 15.98 1.18
C LYS A 699 -6.80 16.64 1.79
N THR A 700 -5.62 16.43 1.22
CA THR A 700 -4.33 16.88 1.78
C THR A 700 -3.96 18.32 1.40
N ILE A 701 -4.73 19.00 0.53
CA ILE A 701 -4.39 20.35 0.08
C ILE A 701 -4.59 21.34 1.24
N GLY A 702 -3.53 22.07 1.58
CA GLY A 702 -3.59 23.16 2.56
C GLY A 702 -4.30 24.39 2.02
N VAL A 703 -5.01 25.11 2.89
CA VAL A 703 -5.70 26.36 2.56
C VAL A 703 -4.79 27.40 1.88
N PRO A 704 -3.63 27.80 2.46
CA PRO A 704 -2.88 28.95 1.94
C PRO A 704 -2.28 28.68 0.56
N GLY A 705 -1.75 27.48 0.35
CA GLY A 705 -1.12 27.09 -0.91
C GLY A 705 -2.11 27.21 -2.07
N LEU A 706 -3.36 26.77 -1.90
CA LEU A 706 -4.38 26.86 -2.94
C LEU A 706 -4.92 28.29 -3.11
N ALA A 707 -5.27 28.96 -2.01
CA ALA A 707 -5.98 30.25 -2.06
C ALA A 707 -5.11 31.44 -2.51
N LEU A 708 -3.78 31.32 -2.42
CA LEU A 708 -2.83 32.38 -2.83
C LEU A 708 -2.32 32.23 -4.27
N ILE A 709 -2.61 31.11 -4.94
CA ILE A 709 -2.08 30.81 -6.28
C ILE A 709 -3.18 30.63 -7.34
N GLY A 710 -4.42 30.96 -7.01
CA GLY A 710 -5.60 30.75 -7.85
C GLY A 710 -6.59 29.81 -7.19
N GLY A 711 -6.31 28.51 -7.35
CA GLY A 711 -7.03 27.45 -6.67
C GLY A 711 -8.18 26.84 -7.47
N PHE A 712 -7.86 25.85 -8.30
CA PHE A 712 -8.84 25.03 -9.01
C PHE A 712 -9.66 24.15 -8.07
N HIS A 713 -10.98 24.18 -8.25
CA HIS A 713 -11.97 23.40 -7.53
C HIS A 713 -13.05 22.84 -8.45
N TYR A 714 -14.08 22.20 -7.89
CA TYR A 714 -15.15 21.55 -8.63
C TYR A 714 -16.24 22.50 -9.16
N PHE A 715 -16.17 23.79 -8.88
CA PHE A 715 -17.28 24.73 -9.13
C PHE A 715 -16.80 25.99 -9.84
N ASN A 716 -15.69 25.89 -10.59
CA ASN A 716 -15.01 27.07 -11.13
C ASN A 716 -15.94 27.86 -12.04
N ASN A 717 -16.76 27.14 -12.82
CA ASN A 717 -17.67 27.71 -13.80
C ASN A 717 -18.63 28.75 -13.20
N LYS A 718 -19.02 28.62 -11.92
CA LYS A 718 -19.96 29.52 -11.24
C LYS A 718 -19.29 30.47 -10.27
N TYR A 719 -18.31 29.99 -9.49
CA TYR A 719 -17.74 30.76 -8.39
C TYR A 719 -16.34 31.33 -8.67
N GLY A 720 -15.80 31.16 -9.88
CA GLY A 720 -14.43 31.60 -10.18
C GLY A 720 -13.41 30.67 -9.55
N TYR A 721 -12.30 31.19 -9.03
CA TYR A 721 -11.28 30.38 -8.34
C TYR A 721 -11.32 30.58 -6.83
N ALA A 722 -10.61 29.74 -6.06
CA ALA A 722 -10.57 29.86 -4.60
C ALA A 722 -10.12 31.26 -4.15
N MET A 723 -9.15 31.87 -4.83
CA MET A 723 -8.67 33.23 -4.56
C MET A 723 -9.77 34.29 -4.71
N ASP A 724 -10.70 34.11 -5.65
CA ASP A 724 -11.78 35.09 -5.91
C ASP A 724 -12.80 35.10 -4.77
N ASN A 725 -12.87 34.03 -3.99
CA ASN A 725 -13.81 33.82 -2.89
C ASN A 725 -13.26 34.20 -1.51
N VAL A 726 -12.03 34.72 -1.44
CA VAL A 726 -11.47 35.26 -0.19
C VAL A 726 -11.96 36.69 0.03
N VAL A 727 -12.47 36.96 1.23
CA VAL A 727 -12.97 38.27 1.69
C VAL A 727 -11.85 39.13 2.27
N SER A 728 -10.96 38.51 3.05
CA SER A 728 -9.78 39.17 3.61
C SER A 728 -8.67 38.20 3.96
N TYR A 729 -7.44 38.72 3.94
CA TYR A 729 -6.24 38.05 4.45
C TYR A 729 -5.69 38.85 5.64
N ASP A 730 -5.45 38.19 6.77
CA ASP A 730 -4.62 38.76 7.83
C ASP A 730 -3.17 38.37 7.53
N VAL A 731 -2.30 39.36 7.35
CA VAL A 731 -0.96 39.19 6.77
C VAL A 731 0.08 39.74 7.73
N VAL A 732 1.14 38.97 7.94
CA VAL A 732 2.35 39.42 8.61
C VAL A 732 3.43 39.73 7.57
N LEU A 733 3.80 41.01 7.50
CA LEU A 733 4.79 41.53 6.54
C LEU A 733 6.23 41.23 6.99
N GLY A 734 7.21 41.44 6.10
CA GLY A 734 8.60 41.04 6.32
C GLY A 734 9.28 41.72 7.52
N ASN A 735 8.78 42.87 7.95
CA ASN A 735 9.22 43.60 9.14
C ASN A 735 8.47 43.21 10.44
N GLY A 736 7.53 42.26 10.37
CA GLY A 736 6.66 41.83 11.46
C GLY A 736 5.40 42.67 11.65
N THR A 737 5.14 43.69 10.83
CA THR A 737 3.88 44.45 10.88
C THR A 737 2.73 43.54 10.45
N GLN A 738 1.64 43.54 11.22
CA GLN A 738 0.41 42.82 10.89
C GLN A 738 -0.58 43.76 10.22
N VAL A 739 -1.14 43.35 9.09
CA VAL A 739 -2.13 44.11 8.32
C VAL A 739 -3.29 43.22 7.93
N VAL A 740 -4.47 43.82 7.76
CA VAL A 740 -5.62 43.16 7.13
C VAL A 740 -5.74 43.68 5.71
N ALA A 741 -5.65 42.78 4.74
CA ALA A 741 -5.83 43.03 3.32
C ALA A 741 -7.25 42.61 2.90
N SER A 742 -8.07 43.56 2.50
CA SER A 742 -9.46 43.41 2.04
C SER A 742 -9.79 44.45 0.97
N ASN A 743 -11.02 44.45 0.45
CA ASN A 743 -11.47 45.46 -0.52
C ASN A 743 -11.48 46.91 0.02
N VAL A 744 -11.46 47.09 1.35
CA VAL A 744 -11.52 48.41 2.01
C VAL A 744 -10.24 48.75 2.78
N SER A 745 -9.38 47.78 3.06
CA SER A 745 -8.15 47.95 3.84
C SER A 745 -6.99 47.30 3.10
N HIS A 746 -5.97 48.08 2.70
CA HIS A 746 -4.86 47.61 1.83
C HIS A 746 -5.36 46.87 0.55
N PRO A 747 -6.22 47.51 -0.26
CA PRO A 747 -6.88 46.86 -1.41
C PRO A 747 -5.93 46.45 -2.53
N ASP A 748 -4.79 47.13 -2.66
CA ASP A 748 -3.70 46.77 -3.56
C ASP A 748 -3.01 45.47 -3.12
N LEU A 749 -2.64 45.33 -1.85
CA LEU A 749 -2.12 44.09 -1.29
C LEU A 749 -3.14 42.96 -1.40
N PHE A 750 -4.43 43.25 -1.17
CA PHE A 750 -5.50 42.27 -1.31
C PHE A 750 -5.61 41.71 -2.73
N TRP A 751 -5.55 42.59 -3.73
CA TRP A 751 -5.50 42.20 -5.14
C TRP A 751 -4.24 41.37 -5.44
N ALA A 752 -3.08 41.78 -4.93
CA ALA A 752 -1.80 41.12 -5.19
C ALA A 752 -1.70 39.71 -4.57
N LEU A 753 -2.36 39.46 -3.44
CA LEU A 753 -2.43 38.14 -2.80
C LEU A 753 -3.34 37.16 -3.54
N LYS A 754 -4.26 37.65 -4.40
CA LYS A 754 -5.11 36.82 -5.27
C LYS A 754 -4.32 36.35 -6.49
N GLY A 755 -3.42 35.40 -6.26
CA GLY A 755 -2.59 34.73 -7.27
C GLY A 755 -1.11 35.10 -7.23
N GLY A 756 -0.65 35.89 -6.26
CA GLY A 756 0.75 36.31 -6.12
C GLY A 756 1.61 35.47 -5.18
N ALA A 757 1.10 34.31 -4.73
CA ALA A 757 1.80 33.38 -3.84
C ALA A 757 2.31 34.05 -2.53
N ASN A 758 3.49 33.67 -2.05
CA ASN A 758 4.04 34.11 -0.76
C ASN A 758 5.03 35.28 -0.87
N ASN A 759 4.86 36.17 -1.86
CA ASN A 759 5.81 37.25 -2.17
C ASN A 759 5.69 38.49 -1.26
N TYR A 760 4.63 38.60 -0.47
CA TYR A 760 4.31 39.85 0.26
C TYR A 760 4.30 39.71 1.79
N GLY A 761 4.16 38.48 2.29
CA GLY A 761 3.86 38.24 3.70
C GLY A 761 3.49 36.79 3.97
N ILE A 762 3.39 36.45 5.27
CA ILE A 762 2.79 35.19 5.72
C ILE A 762 1.34 35.49 6.12
N VAL A 763 0.38 34.84 5.45
CA VAL A 763 -1.03 34.94 5.82
C VAL A 763 -1.32 34.06 7.03
N THR A 764 -1.85 34.65 8.09
CA THR A 764 -2.16 33.98 9.37
C THR A 764 -3.64 33.70 9.56
N LYS A 765 -4.52 34.30 8.75
CA LYS A 765 -5.96 34.01 8.72
C LYS A 765 -6.53 34.32 7.34
N PHE A 766 -7.43 33.45 6.87
CA PHE A 766 -8.24 33.67 5.68
C PHE A 766 -9.69 33.79 6.10
N THR A 767 -10.39 34.84 5.64
CA THR A 767 -11.85 34.91 5.73
C THR A 767 -12.42 34.54 4.37
N LEU A 768 -13.14 33.43 4.30
CA LEU A 768 -13.65 32.85 3.05
C LEU A 768 -15.17 33.02 2.96
N ASN A 769 -15.68 33.31 1.76
CA ASN A 769 -17.11 33.20 1.47
C ASN A 769 -17.57 31.74 1.60
N THR A 770 -18.80 31.56 2.07
CA THR A 770 -19.47 30.27 2.15
C THR A 770 -20.80 30.31 1.42
N PHE A 771 -21.20 29.19 0.83
CA PHE A 771 -22.37 29.09 -0.02
C PHE A 771 -23.31 27.99 0.48
N ASP A 772 -24.61 28.17 0.28
CA ASP A 772 -25.61 27.13 0.58
C ASP A 772 -25.47 25.98 -0.42
N LEU A 773 -24.82 24.90 0.03
CA LEU A 773 -24.48 23.73 -0.77
C LEU A 773 -24.71 22.47 0.08
N PRO A 774 -25.96 22.18 0.45
CA PRO A 774 -26.29 21.12 1.40
C PRO A 774 -26.02 19.73 0.83
N GLN A 775 -26.16 19.59 -0.50
CA GLN A 775 -25.93 18.35 -1.22
C GLN A 775 -25.33 18.66 -2.60
N ILE A 776 -24.51 17.71 -3.04
CA ILE A 776 -23.88 17.68 -4.35
C ILE A 776 -24.17 16.33 -4.99
N THR A 777 -24.13 16.28 -6.31
CA THR A 777 -24.11 15.03 -7.06
C THR A 777 -22.71 14.81 -7.60
N THR A 778 -22.17 13.61 -7.41
CA THR A 778 -20.85 13.20 -7.90
C THR A 778 -21.00 12.20 -9.05
N SER A 779 -20.04 12.19 -9.96
CA SER A 779 -19.97 11.25 -11.09
C SER A 779 -18.55 10.71 -11.22
N ILE A 780 -18.39 9.39 -11.20
CA ILE A 780 -17.15 8.69 -11.55
C ILE A 780 -17.41 7.96 -12.85
N GLN A 781 -16.73 8.35 -13.92
CA GLN A 781 -16.84 7.69 -15.22
C GLN A 781 -15.46 7.25 -15.71
N VAL A 782 -15.35 6.05 -16.28
CA VAL A 782 -14.11 5.49 -16.82
C VAL A 782 -14.34 5.05 -18.26
N PHE A 783 -13.46 5.45 -19.17
CA PHE A 783 -13.59 5.24 -20.61
C PHE A 783 -12.37 4.51 -21.17
N ASN A 784 -12.61 3.62 -22.13
CA ASN A 784 -11.54 2.93 -22.85
C ASN A 784 -10.94 3.83 -23.95
N GLU A 785 -9.71 3.52 -24.33
CA GLU A 785 -8.93 4.25 -25.34
C GLU A 785 -9.67 4.46 -26.68
N THR A 786 -10.50 3.49 -27.10
CA THR A 786 -11.32 3.59 -28.32
C THR A 786 -12.23 4.84 -28.35
N TYR A 787 -12.64 5.34 -27.18
CA TYR A 787 -13.55 6.49 -27.07
C TYR A 787 -12.85 7.80 -26.72
N PHE A 788 -11.51 7.84 -26.73
CA PHE A 788 -10.76 9.06 -26.39
C PHE A 788 -11.06 10.26 -27.30
N PRO A 789 -11.28 10.11 -28.63
CA PRO A 789 -11.71 11.24 -29.45
C PRO A 789 -12.99 11.90 -28.91
N SER A 790 -14.03 11.11 -28.62
CA SER A 790 -15.28 11.62 -28.04
C SER A 790 -15.10 12.17 -26.62
N PHE A 791 -14.17 11.61 -25.83
CA PHE A 791 -13.83 12.13 -24.51
C PHE A 791 -13.20 13.53 -24.61
N PHE A 792 -12.24 13.74 -25.52
CA PHE A 792 -11.63 15.06 -25.74
C PHE A 792 -12.62 16.06 -26.36
N GLU A 793 -13.55 15.62 -27.22
CA GLU A 793 -14.67 16.45 -27.69
C GLU A 793 -15.56 16.91 -26.53
N ALA A 794 -15.93 16.01 -25.62
CA ALA A 794 -16.73 16.35 -24.45
C ALA A 794 -16.00 17.32 -23.50
N MET A 795 -14.67 17.14 -23.31
CA MET A 795 -13.84 18.07 -22.55
C MET A 795 -13.82 19.48 -23.17
N CYS A 796 -13.53 19.58 -24.47
CA CYS A 796 -13.50 20.87 -25.17
C CYS A 796 -14.87 21.55 -25.19
N HIS A 797 -15.95 20.78 -25.36
CA HIS A 797 -17.30 21.29 -25.23
C HIS A 797 -17.51 21.89 -23.84
N SER A 798 -17.17 21.17 -22.77
CA SER A 798 -17.35 21.65 -21.39
C SER A 798 -16.58 22.94 -21.11
N ALA A 799 -15.34 23.07 -21.60
CA ALA A 799 -14.55 24.30 -21.46
C ALA A 799 -15.14 25.49 -22.24
N SER A 800 -15.89 25.21 -23.30
CA SER A 800 -16.49 26.22 -24.18
C SER A 800 -17.91 26.64 -23.77
N VAL A 801 -18.51 25.96 -22.78
CA VAL A 801 -19.84 26.35 -22.28
C VAL A 801 -19.73 27.69 -21.59
N ASP A 802 -20.54 28.65 -22.05
CA ASP A 802 -20.57 30.00 -21.51
C ASP A 802 -21.99 30.42 -21.11
N GLU A 803 -22.44 29.95 -19.95
CA GLU A 803 -23.73 30.32 -19.38
C GLU A 803 -23.60 31.54 -18.46
N LYS A 804 -24.63 32.40 -18.47
CA LYS A 804 -24.65 33.61 -17.62
C LYS A 804 -24.78 33.28 -16.14
N ASP A 805 -25.56 32.25 -15.81
CA ASP A 805 -25.76 31.73 -14.45
C ASP A 805 -25.70 30.19 -14.49
N PRO A 806 -24.49 29.62 -14.54
CA PRO A 806 -24.32 28.18 -14.70
C PRO A 806 -24.69 27.43 -13.42
N ILE A 807 -25.14 26.19 -13.58
CA ILE A 807 -25.16 25.22 -12.47
C ILE A 807 -23.71 24.96 -12.07
N ALA A 808 -23.36 25.17 -10.80
CA ALA A 808 -22.01 24.94 -10.29
C ALA A 808 -21.59 23.49 -10.53
N ALA A 809 -20.56 23.32 -11.35
CA ALA A 809 -20.04 22.00 -11.71
C ALA A 809 -18.63 22.08 -12.27
N GLY A 810 -17.97 20.93 -12.28
CA GLY A 810 -16.59 20.81 -12.74
C GLY A 810 -16.06 19.43 -12.46
N MET A 811 -14.86 19.16 -12.97
CA MET A 811 -14.29 17.82 -12.93
C MET A 811 -12.78 17.78 -12.70
N ILE A 812 -12.29 16.58 -12.40
CA ILE A 812 -10.92 16.19 -12.69
C ILE A 812 -11.00 15.17 -13.83
N ALA A 813 -10.40 15.51 -14.96
CA ALA A 813 -10.32 14.64 -16.13
C ALA A 813 -8.89 14.14 -16.30
N THR A 814 -8.70 12.82 -16.38
CA THR A 814 -7.37 12.22 -16.48
C THR A 814 -7.35 11.09 -17.51
N VAL A 815 -6.18 10.85 -18.08
CA VAL A 815 -5.84 9.66 -18.85
C VAL A 815 -4.63 9.00 -18.19
N ALA A 816 -4.84 7.84 -17.58
CA ALA A 816 -3.76 7.03 -17.02
C ALA A 816 -3.25 6.05 -18.08
N TYR A 817 -1.93 5.86 -18.15
CA TYR A 817 -1.32 4.90 -19.06
C TYR A 817 -0.40 3.95 -18.30
N ASN A 818 -0.64 2.65 -18.42
CA ASN A 818 0.22 1.63 -17.85
C ASN A 818 1.26 1.21 -18.90
N ALA A 819 2.50 1.67 -18.72
CA ALA A 819 3.59 1.40 -19.67
C ALA A 819 3.95 -0.10 -19.78
N THR A 820 3.63 -0.91 -18.77
CA THR A 820 3.86 -2.37 -18.78
C THR A 820 2.79 -3.10 -19.58
N THR A 821 1.51 -2.81 -19.34
CA THR A 821 0.39 -3.50 -20.02
C THR A 821 -0.03 -2.84 -21.32
N LYS A 822 0.50 -1.64 -21.61
CA LYS A 822 0.16 -0.79 -22.75
C LYS A 822 -1.33 -0.37 -22.80
N VAL A 823 -2.02 -0.43 -21.66
CA VAL A 823 -3.43 -0.03 -21.54
C VAL A 823 -3.53 1.43 -21.09
N ALA A 824 -4.30 2.23 -21.84
CA ALA A 824 -4.71 3.57 -21.42
C ALA A 824 -6.18 3.60 -21.01
N SER A 825 -6.50 4.39 -20.00
CA SER A 825 -7.86 4.55 -19.47
C SER A 825 -8.11 6.01 -19.11
N ALA A 826 -9.17 6.60 -19.65
CA ALA A 826 -9.60 7.94 -19.29
C ALA A 826 -10.58 7.87 -18.12
N SER A 827 -10.55 8.86 -17.23
CA SER A 827 -11.49 8.96 -16.13
C SER A 827 -11.94 10.39 -15.88
N LEU A 828 -13.18 10.51 -15.41
CA LEU A 828 -13.82 11.74 -14.99
C LEU A 828 -14.28 11.59 -13.55
N LEU A 829 -13.81 12.47 -12.67
CA LEU A 829 -14.33 12.68 -11.33
C LEU A 829 -15.07 14.02 -11.35
N GLY A 830 -16.39 13.97 -11.57
CA GLY A 830 -17.25 15.14 -11.69
C GLY A 830 -18.04 15.42 -10.42
N VAL A 831 -18.28 16.70 -10.14
CA VAL A 831 -19.18 17.16 -9.07
C VAL A 831 -20.08 18.26 -9.61
N GLN A 832 -21.35 18.24 -9.22
CA GLN A 832 -22.36 19.22 -9.55
C GLN A 832 -23.14 19.62 -8.28
N GLU A 833 -23.52 20.88 -8.15
CA GLU A 833 -24.44 21.30 -7.08
C GLU A 833 -25.83 20.64 -7.20
N GLY A 834 -26.47 20.42 -6.06
CA GLY A 834 -27.80 19.83 -5.99
C GLY A 834 -27.81 18.31 -6.09
N VAL A 835 -28.98 17.75 -6.41
CA VAL A 835 -29.30 16.31 -6.24
C VAL A 835 -29.63 15.60 -7.56
N SER A 836 -29.31 16.22 -8.70
CA SER A 836 -29.59 15.67 -10.03
C SER A 836 -28.75 14.42 -10.28
N ASN A 837 -29.38 13.25 -10.40
CA ASN A 837 -28.69 11.97 -10.63
C ASN A 837 -29.36 11.19 -11.79
N PRO A 838 -28.73 11.03 -12.97
CA PRO A 838 -27.36 11.45 -13.30
C PRO A 838 -27.24 13.00 -13.38
N PRO A 839 -26.07 13.55 -13.05
CA PRO A 839 -25.81 14.99 -13.11
C PRO A 839 -25.85 15.50 -14.55
N SER A 840 -26.66 16.53 -14.80
CA SER A 840 -26.90 17.10 -16.13
C SER A 840 -25.65 17.73 -16.77
N GLN A 841 -24.76 18.31 -15.97
CA GLN A 841 -23.54 18.96 -16.44
C GLN A 841 -22.54 17.98 -17.08
N PHE A 842 -22.67 16.67 -16.79
CA PHE A 842 -21.85 15.62 -17.39
C PHE A 842 -22.60 14.80 -18.44
N ALA A 843 -23.70 15.33 -19.02
CA ALA A 843 -24.52 14.62 -20.00
C ALA A 843 -23.74 14.21 -21.27
N ASN A 844 -22.82 15.06 -21.76
CA ASN A 844 -22.01 14.73 -22.94
C ASN A 844 -21.05 13.55 -22.68
N PHE A 845 -20.46 13.47 -21.49
CA PHE A 845 -19.69 12.29 -21.07
C PHE A 845 -20.59 11.06 -20.88
N THR A 846 -21.82 11.26 -20.40
CA THR A 846 -22.78 10.18 -20.18
C THR A 846 -23.21 9.48 -21.48
N LYS A 847 -23.17 10.19 -22.61
CA LYS A 847 -23.42 9.64 -23.96
C LYS A 847 -22.29 8.73 -24.46
N ILE A 848 -21.07 8.89 -23.91
CA ILE A 848 -19.92 8.06 -24.28
C ILE A 848 -20.05 6.71 -23.56
N PRO A 849 -19.84 5.57 -24.25
CA PRO A 849 -19.77 4.27 -23.59
C PRO A 849 -18.63 4.23 -22.55
N ALA A 850 -18.98 4.02 -21.29
CA ALA A 850 -18.05 3.96 -20.16
C ALA A 850 -17.93 2.52 -19.64
N THR A 851 -16.74 2.09 -19.26
CA THR A 851 -16.51 0.80 -18.58
C THR A 851 -16.98 0.80 -17.13
N ARG A 852 -17.04 1.99 -16.52
CA ARG A 852 -17.57 2.21 -15.19
C ARG A 852 -18.28 3.55 -15.15
N ARG A 853 -19.47 3.59 -14.55
CA ARG A 853 -20.21 4.82 -14.25
C ARG A 853 -20.86 4.68 -12.89
N ILE A 854 -20.56 5.63 -11.99
CA ILE A 854 -21.14 5.69 -10.65
C ILE A 854 -21.58 7.12 -10.42
N ASN A 855 -22.83 7.32 -10.03
CA ASN A 855 -23.35 8.63 -9.66
C ASN A 855 -23.99 8.56 -8.28
N ASN A 856 -23.61 9.46 -7.39
CA ASN A 856 -24.10 9.51 -6.01
C ASN A 856 -24.56 10.92 -5.64
N VAL A 857 -25.47 11.03 -4.68
CA VAL A 857 -25.78 12.28 -4.00
C VAL A 857 -25.16 12.24 -2.61
N THR A 858 -24.40 13.27 -2.24
CA THR A 858 -23.59 13.31 -1.02
C THR A 858 -23.35 14.76 -0.58
N THR A 859 -22.61 14.98 0.51
CA THR A 859 -22.10 16.31 0.88
C THR A 859 -20.68 16.50 0.33
N LEU A 860 -20.23 17.75 0.20
CA LEU A 860 -18.85 18.01 -0.22
C LEU A 860 -17.82 17.42 0.75
N SER A 861 -18.12 17.42 2.05
CA SER A 861 -17.25 16.81 3.07
C SER A 861 -17.13 15.29 2.92
N GLN A 862 -18.24 14.58 2.70
CA GLN A 862 -18.26 13.14 2.46
C GLN A 862 -17.54 12.77 1.16
N TRP A 863 -17.73 13.56 0.09
CA TRP A 863 -16.99 13.36 -1.15
C TRP A 863 -15.49 13.54 -0.95
N ALA A 864 -15.08 14.64 -0.31
CA ALA A 864 -13.67 14.91 -0.01
C ALA A 864 -13.04 13.85 0.89
N GLU A 865 -13.81 13.24 1.81
CA GLU A 865 -13.33 12.12 2.64
C GLU A 865 -12.91 10.90 1.80
N THR A 866 -13.56 10.67 0.66
CA THR A 866 -13.22 9.56 -0.26
C THR A 866 -12.00 9.83 -1.13
N LEU A 867 -11.61 11.10 -1.28
CA LEU A 867 -10.49 11.54 -2.14
C LEU A 867 -9.21 11.70 -1.32
N ASP A 868 -8.81 10.61 -0.68
CA ASP A 868 -7.55 10.54 0.04
C ASP A 868 -6.39 10.36 -0.95
N SER A 869 -5.36 11.20 -0.83
CA SER A 869 -4.08 11.01 -1.50
C SER A 869 -3.03 10.89 -0.42
N PRO A 870 -2.24 9.79 -0.38
CA PRO A 870 -1.30 9.59 0.71
C PRO A 870 -0.30 10.75 0.75
N LYS A 871 -0.05 11.29 1.95
CA LYS A 871 1.18 12.04 2.20
C LYS A 871 2.35 11.07 1.97
N GLN A 872 3.46 11.55 1.41
CA GLN A 872 4.54 10.73 0.86
C GLN A 872 4.09 9.83 -0.31
N MET A 873 3.36 10.40 -1.28
CA MET A 873 3.32 9.75 -2.58
C MET A 873 4.74 9.59 -3.14
N PHE A 874 4.87 8.65 -4.07
CA PHE A 874 6.10 8.45 -4.85
C PHE A 874 6.60 9.78 -5.45
N ARG A 875 7.79 9.78 -6.02
CA ARG A 875 8.37 10.99 -6.63
C ARG A 875 7.45 11.43 -7.76
N VAL A 876 6.87 12.63 -7.70
CA VAL A 876 5.86 13.08 -8.68
C VAL A 876 6.18 14.48 -9.17
N MET A 877 6.24 14.66 -10.48
CA MET A 877 6.45 15.98 -11.08
C MET A 877 5.27 16.38 -11.95
N PHE A 878 5.00 17.67 -11.97
CA PHE A 878 4.04 18.29 -12.86
C PHE A 878 4.75 19.07 -13.96
N SER A 879 4.12 19.16 -15.12
CA SER A 879 4.38 20.18 -16.12
C SER A 879 3.12 20.39 -16.93
N HIS A 880 2.83 21.62 -17.34
CA HIS A 880 1.63 21.88 -18.13
C HIS A 880 1.79 23.07 -19.04
N LYS A 881 0.89 23.20 -20.01
CA LYS A 881 0.66 24.45 -20.73
C LYS A 881 -0.83 24.66 -20.93
N THR A 882 -1.16 25.86 -21.39
CA THR A 882 -2.54 26.24 -21.69
C THR A 882 -2.74 26.38 -23.20
N MET A 883 -3.93 26.04 -23.68
CA MET A 883 -4.31 26.20 -25.07
C MET A 883 -5.80 26.54 -25.22
N LYS A 884 -6.20 27.03 -26.39
CA LYS A 884 -7.60 27.10 -26.81
C LYS A 884 -8.14 25.68 -27.01
N PRO A 885 -9.40 25.37 -26.63
CA PRO A 885 -9.95 24.03 -26.79
C PRO A 885 -9.96 23.57 -28.24
N ASP A 886 -9.23 22.49 -28.53
CA ASP A 886 -9.25 21.81 -29.84
C ASP A 886 -9.16 20.29 -29.60
N PRO A 887 -10.24 19.52 -29.88
CA PRO A 887 -10.27 18.08 -29.61
C PRO A 887 -9.19 17.29 -30.37
N GLY A 888 -8.93 17.66 -31.62
CA GLY A 888 -7.97 16.96 -32.48
C GLY A 888 -6.54 17.16 -32.01
N MET A 889 -6.22 18.36 -31.53
CA MET A 889 -4.93 18.71 -30.96
C MET A 889 -4.73 18.05 -29.59
N LEU A 890 -5.74 18.02 -28.72
CA LEU A 890 -5.66 17.27 -27.45
C LEU A 890 -5.44 15.78 -27.68
N TYR A 891 -6.14 15.18 -28.65
CA TYR A 891 -5.92 13.78 -29.02
C TYR A 891 -4.50 13.56 -29.59
N SER A 892 -3.96 14.54 -30.32
CA SER A 892 -2.58 14.49 -30.84
C SER A 892 -1.53 14.59 -29.73
N ILE A 893 -1.73 15.48 -28.75
CA ILE A 893 -0.91 15.60 -27.53
C ILE A 893 -0.93 14.28 -26.77
N TYR A 894 -2.10 13.70 -26.54
CA TYR A 894 -2.25 12.40 -25.88
C TYR A 894 -1.43 11.30 -26.58
N LYS A 895 -1.52 11.19 -27.91
CA LYS A 895 -0.77 10.17 -28.67
C LYS A 895 0.73 10.39 -28.56
N ALA A 896 1.19 11.63 -28.69
CA ALA A 896 2.60 11.98 -28.58
C ALA A 896 3.13 11.70 -27.16
N TRP A 897 2.35 12.06 -26.13
CA TRP A 897 2.65 11.76 -24.74
C TRP A 897 2.74 10.26 -24.47
N LYS A 898 1.74 9.47 -24.91
CA LYS A 898 1.73 8.02 -24.74
C LYS A 898 2.97 7.37 -25.39
N ALA A 899 3.34 7.81 -26.59
CA ALA A 899 4.55 7.33 -27.26
C ALA A 899 5.83 7.74 -26.51
N ALA A 900 5.92 9.00 -26.07
CA ALA A 900 7.07 9.47 -25.31
C ALA A 900 7.22 8.79 -23.93
N VAL A 901 6.11 8.37 -23.31
CA VAL A 901 6.15 7.55 -22.09
C VAL A 901 6.77 6.19 -22.35
N ASP A 902 6.57 5.60 -23.53
CA ASP A 902 7.19 4.31 -23.87
C ASP A 902 8.72 4.41 -23.91
N ASP A 903 9.28 5.57 -24.28
CA ASP A 903 10.74 5.84 -24.30
C ASP A 903 11.41 5.85 -22.91
N ILE A 904 10.61 5.99 -21.85
CA ILE A 904 11.06 5.95 -20.46
C ILE A 904 10.42 4.80 -19.68
N SER A 905 9.86 3.81 -20.36
CA SER A 905 9.14 2.69 -19.74
C SER A 905 10.01 1.78 -18.86
N ASP A 906 11.34 1.93 -18.94
CA ASP A 906 12.32 1.28 -18.08
C ASP A 906 12.49 1.97 -16.70
N VAL A 907 11.96 3.18 -16.52
CA VAL A 907 11.98 3.88 -15.21
C VAL A 907 11.10 3.12 -14.21
N GLU A 908 11.69 2.74 -13.07
CA GLU A 908 10.99 1.93 -12.07
C GLU A 908 9.85 2.72 -11.40
N GLY A 909 8.72 2.04 -11.20
CA GLY A 909 7.54 2.63 -10.56
C GLY A 909 6.85 3.72 -11.38
N LEU A 910 7.09 3.75 -12.71
CA LEU A 910 6.52 4.76 -13.59
C LEU A 910 4.99 4.78 -13.52
N TYR A 911 4.44 5.92 -13.14
CA TYR A 911 3.01 6.20 -13.02
C TYR A 911 2.67 7.49 -13.78
N PRO A 912 2.55 7.44 -15.12
CA PRO A 912 2.32 8.60 -15.95
C PRO A 912 0.82 8.86 -16.12
N THR A 913 0.41 10.10 -15.87
CA THR A 913 -0.98 10.56 -15.99
C THR A 913 -1.03 11.85 -16.81
N PHE A 914 -1.88 11.86 -17.84
CA PHE A 914 -2.23 13.06 -18.59
C PHE A 914 -3.50 13.67 -18.00
N VAL A 915 -3.41 14.89 -17.47
CA VAL A 915 -4.47 15.58 -16.74
C VAL A 915 -4.98 16.76 -17.55
N LEU A 916 -6.30 16.97 -17.55
CA LEU A 916 -6.96 18.09 -18.20
C LEU A 916 -7.77 18.88 -17.16
N ASN A 917 -7.61 20.19 -17.18
CA ASN A 917 -8.45 21.12 -16.41
C ASN A 917 -9.04 22.18 -17.35
N GLU A 918 -10.36 22.38 -17.29
CA GLU A 918 -11.06 23.42 -18.03
C GLU A 918 -10.98 24.79 -17.34
N ILE A 919 -10.81 25.84 -18.15
CA ILE A 919 -11.00 27.24 -17.77
C ILE A 919 -12.15 27.75 -18.64
N THR A 920 -13.29 28.02 -18.03
CA THR A 920 -14.47 28.49 -18.75
C THR A 920 -14.49 30.02 -18.80
N PRO A 921 -15.08 30.64 -19.84
CA PRO A 921 -15.30 32.09 -19.86
C PRO A 921 -16.03 32.59 -18.60
N SER A 922 -17.01 31.82 -18.12
CA SER A 922 -17.76 32.14 -16.92
C SER A 922 -16.90 32.19 -15.65
N SER A 923 -15.90 31.30 -15.49
CA SER A 923 -15.02 31.33 -14.33
C SER A 923 -14.12 32.57 -14.33
N LEU A 924 -13.66 33.00 -15.50
CA LEU A 924 -12.83 34.21 -15.65
C LEU A 924 -13.62 35.50 -15.43
N ARG A 925 -14.90 35.55 -15.80
CA ARG A 925 -15.75 36.74 -15.52
C ARG A 925 -15.94 37.00 -14.04
N VAL A 926 -15.94 35.97 -13.19
CA VAL A 926 -16.08 36.18 -11.73
C VAL A 926 -14.99 37.13 -11.22
N ALA A 927 -13.75 36.97 -11.69
CA ALA A 927 -12.66 37.88 -11.38
C ALA A 927 -12.93 39.32 -11.82
N GLN A 928 -13.49 39.50 -13.02
CA GLN A 928 -13.80 40.82 -13.58
C GLN A 928 -14.97 41.51 -12.84
N THR A 929 -15.90 40.73 -12.28
CA THR A 929 -17.12 41.26 -11.65
C THR A 929 -17.09 41.28 -10.12
N ASN A 930 -16.07 40.70 -9.46
CA ASN A 930 -16.00 40.64 -8.00
C ASN A 930 -15.64 42.00 -7.33
N GLY A 931 -15.42 43.06 -8.12
CA GLY A 931 -15.11 44.41 -7.65
C GLY A 931 -13.64 44.64 -7.25
N VAL A 932 -12.78 43.63 -7.38
CA VAL A 932 -11.35 43.69 -7.00
C VAL A 932 -10.45 43.27 -8.16
N GLY A 933 -10.82 42.22 -8.91
CA GLY A 933 -9.93 41.53 -9.85
C GLY A 933 -9.04 40.48 -9.17
N ASN A 934 -8.18 39.88 -9.99
CA ASN A 934 -7.06 39.05 -9.54
C ASN A 934 -5.85 39.28 -10.46
N VAL A 935 -4.70 38.68 -10.13
CA VAL A 935 -3.44 38.99 -10.85
C VAL A 935 -3.35 38.37 -12.25
N TRP A 936 -4.17 37.36 -12.56
CA TRP A 936 -4.10 36.66 -13.84
C TRP A 936 -4.49 37.55 -15.00
N GLY A 937 -5.46 38.46 -14.81
CA GLY A 937 -5.90 39.41 -15.85
C GLY A 937 -6.27 38.76 -17.18
N LEU A 938 -6.79 37.53 -17.15
CA LEU A 938 -7.17 36.80 -18.35
C LEU A 938 -8.51 37.30 -18.88
N GLU A 939 -8.60 37.40 -20.20
CA GLU A 939 -9.87 37.66 -20.88
C GLU A 939 -10.79 36.44 -20.81
N PRO A 940 -12.13 36.61 -20.78
CA PRO A 940 -13.11 35.52 -20.67
C PRO A 940 -13.22 34.70 -21.96
N GLU A 941 -12.15 34.03 -22.34
CA GLU A 941 -12.08 33.08 -23.43
C GLU A 941 -11.99 31.65 -22.90
N PRO A 942 -12.51 30.66 -23.64
CA PRO A 942 -12.39 29.27 -23.22
C PRO A 942 -10.93 28.81 -23.37
N LEU A 943 -10.39 28.22 -22.31
CA LEU A 943 -9.02 27.71 -22.26
C LEU A 943 -9.00 26.29 -21.67
N MET A 944 -7.97 25.53 -22.02
CA MET A 944 -7.72 24.18 -21.54
C MET A 944 -6.29 24.09 -21.04
N ILE A 945 -6.11 23.65 -19.79
CA ILE A 945 -4.81 23.24 -19.25
C ILE A 945 -4.61 21.77 -19.59
N TRP A 946 -3.48 21.47 -20.21
CA TRP A 946 -3.04 20.10 -20.48
C TRP A 946 -1.74 19.86 -19.70
N GLN A 947 -1.80 18.89 -18.78
CA GLN A 947 -0.77 18.66 -17.76
C GLN A 947 -0.25 17.23 -17.84
N PHE A 948 1.06 17.06 -17.75
CA PHE A 948 1.69 15.78 -17.47
C PHE A 948 2.02 15.71 -15.98
N SER A 949 1.43 14.72 -15.31
CA SER A 949 1.75 14.31 -13.95
C SER A 949 2.44 12.96 -14.01
N THR A 950 3.74 12.92 -13.77
CA THR A 950 4.55 11.70 -13.90
C THR A 950 5.11 11.30 -12.56
N GLY A 951 4.77 10.10 -12.09
CA GLY A 951 5.31 9.49 -10.87
C GLY A 951 6.40 8.44 -11.17
N TRP A 952 7.39 8.28 -10.28
CA TRP A 952 8.43 7.24 -10.35
C TRP A 952 9.00 6.88 -8.97
N ALA A 953 9.77 5.78 -8.89
CA ALA A 953 10.25 5.22 -7.62
C ALA A 953 11.58 5.83 -7.13
N ASN A 954 12.58 5.96 -8.00
CA ASN A 954 13.98 6.13 -7.60
C ASN A 954 14.53 7.54 -7.84
N ALA A 955 15.31 8.06 -6.89
CA ALA A 955 15.95 9.38 -6.97
C ALA A 955 16.95 9.53 -8.12
N GLN A 956 17.57 8.44 -8.55
CA GLN A 956 18.53 8.44 -9.66
C GLN A 956 17.90 8.87 -10.99
N ASP A 957 16.58 8.69 -11.14
CA ASP A 957 15.84 9.01 -12.35
C ASP A 957 15.29 10.45 -12.37
N ASP A 958 15.46 11.22 -11.29
CA ASP A 958 14.87 12.56 -11.13
C ASP A 958 15.22 13.47 -12.32
N LEU A 959 16.51 13.60 -12.65
CA LEU A 959 16.97 14.44 -13.78
C LEU A 959 16.50 13.92 -15.14
N ARG A 960 16.42 12.59 -15.30
CA ARG A 960 16.00 11.98 -16.58
C ARG A 960 14.52 12.27 -16.84
N VAL A 961 13.67 12.08 -15.83
CA VAL A 961 12.23 12.32 -15.95
C VAL A 961 11.94 13.81 -16.09
N GLU A 962 12.67 14.68 -15.38
CA GLU A 962 12.56 16.14 -15.52
C GLU A 962 12.89 16.61 -16.93
N ALA A 963 14.06 16.22 -17.45
CA ALA A 963 14.49 16.58 -18.80
C ALA A 963 13.51 16.08 -19.86
N TRP A 964 13.04 14.83 -19.72
CA TRP A 964 12.05 14.23 -20.61
C TRP A 964 10.74 15.04 -20.63
N ALA A 965 10.16 15.35 -19.46
CA ALA A 965 8.88 16.05 -19.40
C ALA A 965 9.02 17.48 -19.93
N ARG A 966 10.10 18.18 -19.59
CA ARG A 966 10.38 19.54 -20.07
C ARG A 966 10.48 19.56 -21.59
N GLN A 967 11.27 18.66 -22.18
CA GLN A 967 11.44 18.61 -23.63
C GLN A 967 10.12 18.30 -24.34
N LEU A 968 9.37 17.31 -23.85
CA LEU A 968 8.09 16.93 -24.43
C LEU A 968 7.07 18.08 -24.35
N THR A 969 6.91 18.69 -23.18
CA THR A 969 5.96 19.78 -22.95
C THR A 969 6.29 21.00 -23.80
N GLU A 970 7.55 21.44 -23.86
CA GLU A 970 7.92 22.60 -24.70
C GLU A 970 7.79 22.31 -26.21
N HIS A 971 8.11 21.09 -26.65
CA HIS A 971 7.93 20.69 -28.04
C HIS A 971 6.45 20.68 -28.46
N LEU A 972 5.57 20.10 -27.65
CA LEU A 972 4.14 20.09 -27.94
C LEU A 972 3.53 21.49 -27.89
N HIS A 973 4.03 22.35 -26.99
CA HIS A 973 3.63 23.76 -26.94
C HIS A 973 4.05 24.54 -28.18
N SER A 974 5.25 24.29 -28.74
CA SER A 974 5.67 24.97 -29.97
C SER A 974 4.75 24.62 -31.15
N ILE A 975 4.29 23.37 -31.23
CA ILE A 975 3.29 22.95 -32.23
C ILE A 975 1.96 23.70 -32.02
N ASN A 976 1.52 23.87 -30.77
CA ASN A 976 0.32 24.67 -30.47
C ASN A 976 0.49 26.15 -30.86
N ARG A 977 1.69 26.73 -30.70
CA ARG A 977 1.99 28.10 -31.13
C ARG A 977 1.89 28.25 -32.64
N GLU A 978 2.48 27.33 -33.40
CA GLU A 978 2.40 27.32 -34.88
C GLU A 978 0.95 27.23 -35.39
N LYS A 979 0.09 26.54 -34.64
CA LYS A 979 -1.35 26.41 -34.93
C LYS A 979 -2.21 27.57 -34.42
N GLY A 980 -1.63 28.54 -33.71
CA GLY A 980 -2.39 29.65 -33.09
C GLY A 980 -3.32 29.21 -31.96
N LEU A 981 -3.07 28.04 -31.36
CA LEU A 981 -3.87 27.47 -30.26
C LEU A 981 -3.23 27.72 -28.89
N ALA A 982 -1.94 28.04 -28.81
CA ALA A 982 -1.23 28.21 -27.56
C ALA A 982 -1.72 29.43 -26.75
N SER A 983 -1.73 29.28 -25.42
CA SER A 983 -1.74 30.38 -24.46
C SER A 983 -0.49 30.27 -23.59
N GLU A 984 0.16 31.40 -23.31
CA GLU A 984 1.35 31.44 -22.46
C GLU A 984 1.00 31.43 -20.96
N PHE A 985 -0.29 31.43 -20.61
CA PHE A 985 -0.73 31.32 -19.22
C PHE A 985 -0.26 30.00 -18.58
N ILE A 986 0.32 30.10 -17.39
CA ILE A 986 0.75 28.97 -16.58
C ILE A 986 0.12 29.11 -15.19
N TYR A 987 -0.80 28.20 -14.86
CA TYR A 987 -1.31 28.04 -13.51
C TYR A 987 -0.21 27.52 -12.56
N MET A 988 0.08 28.30 -11.52
CA MET A 988 1.14 27.99 -10.55
C MET A 988 0.98 26.65 -9.83
N GLY A 989 -0.27 26.22 -9.56
CA GLY A 989 -0.51 25.02 -8.76
C GLY A 989 -0.14 23.70 -9.46
N ASP A 990 -0.06 23.73 -10.79
CA ASP A 990 0.29 22.57 -11.62
C ASP A 990 1.61 22.78 -12.38
N ALA A 991 2.28 23.92 -12.16
CA ALA A 991 3.50 24.30 -12.86
C ALA A 991 4.67 23.38 -12.47
N GLY A 992 5.48 23.01 -13.46
CA GLY A 992 6.79 22.40 -13.21
C GLY A 992 7.74 23.39 -12.55
N GLU A 993 8.72 22.87 -11.83
CA GLU A 993 9.69 23.68 -11.07
C GLU A 993 10.52 24.65 -11.93
N TRP A 994 10.66 24.37 -13.23
CA TRP A 994 11.32 25.25 -14.20
C TRP A 994 10.38 26.27 -14.89
N GLN A 995 9.06 26.14 -14.71
CA GLN A 995 8.09 26.99 -15.39
C GLN A 995 7.87 28.26 -14.58
N ASP A 996 8.19 29.42 -15.16
CA ASP A 996 7.87 30.72 -14.55
C ASP A 996 6.40 31.08 -14.81
N PRO A 997 5.54 31.08 -13.78
CA PRO A 997 4.12 31.37 -13.98
C PRO A 997 3.85 32.84 -14.28
N TYR A 998 4.68 33.74 -13.77
CA TYR A 998 4.49 35.19 -13.94
C TYR A 998 4.76 35.64 -15.37
N ALA A 999 5.60 34.91 -16.12
CA ALA A 999 5.82 35.15 -17.54
C ALA A 999 4.54 35.00 -18.38
N GLY A 1000 3.55 34.24 -17.88
CA GLY A 1000 2.25 34.05 -18.52
C GLY A 1000 1.19 35.09 -18.13
N PHE A 1001 1.48 36.03 -17.22
CA PHE A 1001 0.54 37.06 -16.80
C PHE A 1001 0.74 38.35 -17.62
N PRO A 1002 -0.28 39.23 -17.70
CA PRO A 1002 -0.13 40.54 -18.32
C PRO A 1002 1.04 41.31 -17.70
N TYR A 1003 1.90 41.89 -18.55
CA TYR A 1003 3.10 42.59 -18.12
C TYR A 1003 2.80 43.70 -17.08
N GLU A 1004 1.74 44.46 -17.31
CA GLU A 1004 1.26 45.52 -16.40
C GLU A 1004 0.84 44.99 -15.03
N ASN A 1005 0.25 43.80 -14.96
CA ASN A 1005 -0.09 43.15 -13.70
C ASN A 1005 1.17 42.72 -12.96
N VAL A 1006 2.14 42.10 -13.65
CA VAL A 1006 3.42 41.70 -13.04
C VAL A 1006 4.19 42.92 -12.54
N GLN A 1007 4.18 44.03 -13.29
CA GLN A 1007 4.81 45.27 -12.84
C GLN A 1007 4.10 45.83 -11.59
N ARG A 1008 2.77 45.90 -11.59
CA ARG A 1008 1.99 46.31 -10.43
C ARG A 1008 2.26 45.44 -9.20
N MET A 1009 2.39 44.13 -9.39
CA MET A 1009 2.75 43.19 -8.32
C MET A 1009 4.15 43.50 -7.73
N ARG A 1010 5.14 43.81 -8.58
CA ARG A 1010 6.48 44.22 -8.13
C ARG A 1010 6.45 45.53 -7.34
N ASP A 1011 5.67 46.51 -7.81
CA ASP A 1011 5.53 47.81 -7.14
C ASP A 1011 4.87 47.65 -5.76
N ILE A 1012 3.81 46.84 -5.66
CA ILE A 1012 3.15 46.50 -4.39
C ILE A 1012 4.12 45.77 -3.47
N ARG A 1013 4.86 44.78 -3.96
CA ARG A 1013 5.88 44.10 -3.16
C ARG A 1013 6.92 45.08 -2.64
N ALA A 1014 7.40 46.02 -3.46
CA ALA A 1014 8.36 47.03 -3.02
C ALA A 1014 7.81 47.93 -1.91
N ALA A 1015 6.50 48.20 -1.90
CA ALA A 1015 5.84 48.96 -0.86
C ALA A 1015 5.68 48.19 0.46
N TYR A 1016 5.31 46.90 0.41
CA TYR A 1016 4.99 46.08 1.59
C TYR A 1016 6.17 45.26 2.12
N ASP A 1017 7.16 44.97 1.29
CA ASP A 1017 8.40 44.27 1.64
C ASP A 1017 9.62 45.02 1.07
N PRO A 1018 9.90 46.26 1.52
CA PRO A 1018 10.97 47.10 0.97
C PRO A 1018 12.38 46.53 1.19
N LYS A 1019 12.53 45.59 2.14
CA LYS A 1019 13.79 44.87 2.39
C LYS A 1019 13.90 43.59 1.56
N GLY A 1020 12.87 43.23 0.79
CA GLY A 1020 12.82 42.03 -0.02
C GLY A 1020 12.97 40.74 0.79
N ILE A 1021 12.48 40.68 2.03
CA ILE A 1021 12.56 39.50 2.90
C ILE A 1021 11.99 38.27 2.20
N PHE A 1022 10.84 38.41 1.53
CA PHE A 1022 10.18 37.31 0.84
C PHE A 1022 10.79 36.99 -0.54
N SER A 1023 11.65 37.87 -1.06
CA SER A 1023 12.40 37.67 -2.31
C SER A 1023 13.83 37.18 -2.10
N THR A 1024 14.42 37.43 -0.93
CA THR A 1024 15.85 37.17 -0.65
C THR A 1024 16.09 36.16 0.46
N LEU A 1025 15.20 36.09 1.46
CA LEU A 1025 15.32 35.17 2.60
C LEU A 1025 14.32 34.02 2.55
N ASN A 1026 13.14 34.24 1.98
CA ASN A 1026 12.18 33.16 1.77
C ASN A 1026 12.50 32.41 0.47
N TRP A 1027 13.00 31.19 0.57
CA TRP A 1027 13.37 30.36 -0.58
C TRP A 1027 12.16 29.77 -1.31
N GLY A 1028 11.08 29.46 -0.60
CA GLY A 1028 9.98 28.66 -1.13
C GLY A 1028 8.95 29.42 -1.96
N GLY A 1029 8.36 28.75 -2.96
CA GLY A 1029 7.33 29.28 -3.85
C GLY A 1029 7.88 30.09 -5.03
N PHE A 1030 7.06 30.32 -6.06
CA PHE A 1030 7.45 31.11 -7.23
C PHE A 1030 7.66 32.59 -6.87
N LYS A 1031 8.81 33.16 -7.26
CA LYS A 1031 9.20 34.54 -6.93
C LYS A 1031 9.07 35.49 -8.12
N LEU A 1032 8.71 36.75 -7.84
CA LEU A 1032 8.56 37.80 -8.86
C LEU A 1032 9.88 38.31 -9.48
N GLY A 1033 11.03 37.81 -8.98
CA GLY A 1033 12.36 38.38 -9.24
C GLY A 1033 12.55 39.73 -8.54
N LEU A 1034 13.78 40.11 -8.18
CA LEU A 1034 14.05 41.41 -7.54
C LEU A 1034 13.76 42.58 -8.47
#